data_AF-A0A0F5VGC2-F1
#
_entry.id   AF-A0A0F5VGC2-F1
#
_cell.length_a   1.000
_cell.length_b   1.000
_cell.length_c   1.000
_cell.angle_alpha   90.00
_cell.angle_beta   90.00
_cell.angle_gamma   90.00
#
_symmetry.space_group_name_H-M   'P 1'
#
loop_
_entity.id
_entity.type
_entity.pdbx_description
1 polymer ?
#
loop_
_entity_poly.entity_id
_entity_poly.type
_entity_poly.pdbx_seq_one_letter_code
_entity_poly.pdbx_strand_id
1 'polypeptide(L)'
;MNVNVLGENMRKDIQIAMLAVLTSLLTACWDDDKDDDPSGAERNALIRTEALAVNDSHCASGGLRIIAGYDENQNAQLDEAEYVSSKYVCNDGQQSSDGEGNPIFDEALVGIAFIAKEDVNCPAGGQKIYMGVDKNNNQILDSDEITDTEILCSDGTLNAPESVINALTASPATVVSNGVSVLEATISNASQVDEIQWTDQNGKLLSPRSSSEPHILDLQAGPDLGQFTYTVSIEKQNAGGKQVLQSKSITITVSQAPSATQTVSLETRQVFLPDDFTMSPVTGDISGTVIYGDPKTGSASSRMMAIPTPEETELVGFVAERGALNQGTTAQQILQTMVNAVSQHLPSAGDRIEQLSQTVLENGNVSASYNITLNTAMLPTNLLHLLLQQMAVNVIGGATDTLIPASTEVAVSSFQFDLVVSYNPLQDSLIMTATLVDKNHVGRYADVISATTSETISAALGSTLLLQSDQFTAVEQTRSKADFLFVIDNSGSMSDEQNELSRLTQSFIQTIGASGIDYQVGTITTDSDQLRGVGFTHDATQIEADFIPGTHGSATERGIFFAEKALDPVNGTVTQAGYPRVGASLSVIIVSDEPSQYGNNPPFDPSQNLFVDNGYRVYAIVKPGHASISQYDDLAVSTLGKILNIDLISEYDNFMNTVANNAGATSAGYKLSLAATHQILSSSLSVKVDGVAVQRSTANGWQYYPLSQAVVFTGAAIPAVGATITIAYQYVQTTP
;
A
#
# COMPACT_ATOMS: atom_id res chain seq x y z
N MET A 1 -43.84 50.02 4.13
CA MET A 1 -44.60 49.81 2.88
C MET A 1 -44.62 48.31 2.60
N ASN A 2 -45.67 47.54 2.80
CA ASN A 2 -46.80 47.60 3.73
C ASN A 2 -47.21 46.11 3.90
N VAL A 3 -47.13 45.51 5.11
CA VAL A 3 -48.17 45.50 6.16
C VAL A 3 -49.23 44.45 5.76
N ASN A 4 -49.48 43.33 6.45
CA ASN A 4 -49.91 43.14 7.84
C ASN A 4 -50.48 41.69 7.98
N VAL A 5 -50.78 41.03 9.12
CA VAL A 5 -50.54 41.16 10.57
C VAL A 5 -51.36 40.08 11.31
N LEU A 6 -50.95 39.72 12.54
CA LEU A 6 -51.70 39.21 13.72
C LEU A 6 -52.56 37.94 13.56
N GLY A 7 -52.53 36.92 14.42
CA GLY A 7 -52.25 36.85 15.86
C GLY A 7 -53.55 36.93 16.67
N GLU A 8 -53.99 35.83 17.32
CA GLU A 8 -54.63 35.87 18.66
C GLU A 8 -54.95 34.47 19.25
N ASN A 9 -54.85 34.42 20.58
CA ASN A 9 -55.05 33.30 21.52
C ASN A 9 -56.52 33.12 21.95
N MET A 10 -56.90 31.92 22.43
CA MET A 10 -57.74 31.63 23.63
C MET A 10 -58.02 30.10 23.70
N ARG A 11 -57.70 29.34 24.77
CA ARG A 11 -58.23 29.20 26.15
C ARG A 11 -59.29 28.06 26.35
N LYS A 12 -59.00 27.18 27.34
CA LYS A 12 -59.88 26.39 28.26
C LYS A 12 -60.38 24.96 27.89
N ASP A 13 -59.79 23.97 28.58
CA ASP A 13 -60.35 23.05 29.59
C ASP A 13 -61.57 22.11 29.36
N ILE A 14 -61.33 20.83 29.74
CA ILE A 14 -62.19 19.78 30.35
C ILE A 14 -62.85 18.70 29.47
N GLN A 15 -62.17 17.54 29.46
CA GLN A 15 -62.52 16.12 29.65
C GLN A 15 -63.97 15.52 29.68
N ILE A 16 -64.04 14.30 29.08
CA ILE A 16 -64.82 13.06 29.41
C ILE A 16 -66.03 12.66 28.52
N ALA A 17 -65.71 11.75 27.57
CA ALA A 17 -66.11 10.32 27.43
C ALA A 17 -67.45 9.80 26.83
N MET A 18 -67.23 8.76 26.00
CA MET A 18 -67.98 7.50 25.72
C MET A 18 -69.23 7.52 24.80
N LEU A 19 -69.14 6.90 23.61
CA LEU A 19 -69.48 5.49 23.21
C LEU A 19 -71.01 5.29 23.05
N ALA A 20 -71.62 4.65 22.04
CA ALA A 20 -71.19 3.73 20.98
C ALA A 20 -72.35 3.44 19.98
N VAL A 21 -72.04 2.75 18.86
CA VAL A 21 -72.81 1.66 18.17
C VAL A 21 -73.65 1.93 16.89
N LEU A 22 -73.17 1.26 15.80
CA LEU A 22 -73.79 0.58 14.62
C LEU A 22 -74.65 1.33 13.58
N THR A 23 -74.26 1.27 12.29
CA THR A 23 -74.77 0.30 11.26
C THR A 23 -74.16 0.55 9.88
N SER A 24 -74.09 -0.51 9.06
CA SER A 24 -73.45 -0.68 7.75
C SER A 24 -74.28 -0.20 6.55
N LEU A 25 -73.62 0.15 5.43
CA LEU A 25 -73.93 -0.26 4.04
C LEU A 25 -72.88 0.31 3.04
N LEU A 26 -72.48 -0.53 2.08
CA LEU A 26 -71.43 -0.32 1.08
C LEU A 26 -71.77 0.72 0.00
N THR A 27 -70.75 1.43 -0.54
CA THR A 27 -70.38 1.42 -1.98
C THR A 27 -69.11 2.25 -2.29
N ALA A 28 -68.10 1.54 -2.81
CA ALA A 28 -67.12 1.87 -3.87
C ALA A 28 -66.20 3.11 -3.82
N CYS A 29 -64.89 2.80 -3.79
CA CYS A 29 -63.72 3.36 -4.52
C CYS A 29 -63.39 4.86 -4.40
N TRP A 30 -62.33 5.18 -3.64
CA TRP A 30 -60.99 5.50 -4.17
C TRP A 30 -60.04 5.56 -2.96
N ASP A 31 -59.03 4.68 -2.92
CA ASP A 31 -58.05 4.57 -1.82
C ASP A 31 -57.03 5.71 -1.88
N ASP A 32 -56.84 6.34 -0.73
CA ASP A 32 -55.81 7.31 -0.39
C ASP A 32 -54.65 6.59 0.33
N ASP A 33 -53.47 7.21 0.21
CA ASP A 33 -52.37 7.23 1.18
C ASP A 33 -51.63 5.92 1.53
N LYS A 34 -50.37 5.86 1.07
CA LYS A 34 -49.30 5.17 1.81
C LYS A 34 -48.85 6.08 2.95
N ASP A 35 -49.21 5.66 4.16
CA ASP A 35 -48.65 6.15 5.42
C ASP A 35 -47.14 5.83 5.52
N ASP A 36 -46.35 6.86 5.80
CA ASP A 36 -45.03 6.77 6.43
C ASP A 36 -45.24 6.41 7.92
N ASP A 37 -44.80 5.21 8.35
CA ASP A 37 -44.68 4.86 9.78
C ASP A 37 -43.28 5.22 10.32
N PRO A 38 -43.18 6.10 11.34
CA PRO A 38 -41.92 6.57 11.93
C PRO A 38 -41.44 5.67 13.07
N SER A 39 -41.10 4.41 12.77
CA SER A 39 -40.28 3.55 13.64
C SER A 39 -39.27 2.73 12.82
N GLY A 40 -38.22 3.42 12.34
CA GLY A 40 -37.09 2.80 11.63
C GLY A 40 -36.21 1.95 12.54
N ALA A 41 -36.72 0.78 12.96
CA ALA A 41 -35.87 -0.35 13.30
C ALA A 41 -35.45 -1.00 11.97
N GLU A 42 -34.15 -1.04 11.68
CA GLU A 42 -33.62 -1.83 10.57
C GLU A 42 -34.11 -3.27 10.73
N ARG A 43 -34.96 -3.72 9.81
CA ARG A 43 -35.46 -5.09 9.78
C ARG A 43 -34.40 -5.92 9.07
N ASN A 44 -33.80 -6.89 9.76
CA ASN A 44 -32.84 -7.77 9.13
C ASN A 44 -33.60 -8.82 8.31
N ALA A 45 -33.43 -8.81 6.99
CA ALA A 45 -33.90 -9.89 6.15
C ALA A 45 -33.14 -11.18 6.49
N LEU A 46 -33.86 -12.30 6.58
CA LEU A 46 -33.31 -13.63 6.77
C LEU A 46 -33.85 -14.59 5.70
N ILE A 47 -33.05 -15.60 5.37
CA ILE A 47 -33.39 -16.65 4.40
C ILE A 47 -33.16 -18.02 5.02
N ARG A 48 -34.08 -18.96 4.77
CA ARG A 48 -33.97 -20.35 5.25
C ARG A 48 -34.51 -21.33 4.22
N THR A 49 -34.06 -22.58 4.29
CA THR A 49 -34.54 -23.68 3.45
C THR A 49 -35.29 -24.75 4.21
N GLU A 50 -36.17 -25.43 3.48
CA GLU A 50 -36.89 -26.64 3.90
C GLU A 50 -36.89 -27.64 2.74
N ALA A 51 -36.41 -28.86 2.99
CA ALA A 51 -36.44 -29.93 2.00
C ALA A 51 -37.87 -30.45 1.80
N LEU A 52 -38.28 -30.62 0.53
CA LEU A 52 -39.61 -31.11 0.17
C LEU A 52 -39.56 -32.58 -0.22
N ALA A 53 -40.48 -33.36 0.35
CA ALA A 53 -40.63 -34.77 0.02
C ALA A 53 -41.22 -34.97 -1.38
N VAL A 54 -40.98 -36.15 -1.96
CA VAL A 54 -41.60 -36.56 -3.23
C VAL A 54 -43.13 -36.61 -3.07
N ASN A 55 -43.86 -36.11 -4.07
CA ASN A 55 -45.31 -35.85 -4.07
C ASN A 55 -45.76 -34.66 -3.20
N ASP A 56 -44.88 -33.69 -2.94
CA ASP A 56 -45.29 -32.38 -2.43
C ASP A 56 -46.24 -31.67 -3.41
N SER A 57 -47.14 -30.83 -2.89
CA SER A 57 -48.13 -30.15 -3.72
C SER A 57 -47.54 -29.10 -4.66
N HIS A 58 -46.36 -28.56 -4.36
CA HIS A 58 -45.64 -27.57 -5.18
C HIS A 58 -44.53 -28.23 -6.01
N CYS A 59 -43.92 -29.30 -5.48
CA CYS A 59 -42.90 -30.07 -6.19
C CYS A 59 -43.22 -31.57 -6.18
N ALA A 60 -43.95 -32.04 -7.21
CA ALA A 60 -44.32 -33.45 -7.33
C ALA A 60 -43.09 -34.39 -7.36
N SER A 61 -41.98 -33.95 -7.96
CA SER A 61 -40.70 -34.68 -8.01
C SER A 61 -39.85 -34.54 -6.73
N GLY A 62 -40.34 -33.89 -5.67
CA GLY A 62 -39.53 -33.43 -4.55
C GLY A 62 -38.71 -32.19 -4.93
N GLY A 63 -38.14 -31.50 -3.94
CA GLY A 63 -37.50 -30.21 -4.19
C GLY A 63 -37.02 -29.51 -2.93
N LEU A 64 -36.81 -28.20 -3.05
CA LEU A 64 -36.42 -27.30 -1.98
C LEU A 64 -37.41 -26.14 -1.91
N ARG A 65 -37.90 -25.83 -0.72
CA ARG A 65 -38.63 -24.60 -0.42
C ARG A 65 -37.68 -23.62 0.26
N ILE A 66 -37.61 -22.40 -0.26
CA ILE A 66 -36.77 -21.31 0.21
C ILE A 66 -37.71 -20.24 0.77
N ILE A 67 -37.51 -19.86 2.02
CA ILE A 67 -38.40 -18.96 2.75
C ILE A 67 -37.61 -17.71 3.11
N ALA A 68 -38.18 -16.55 2.82
CA ALA A 68 -37.60 -15.25 3.14
C ALA A 68 -38.56 -14.43 4.00
N GLY A 69 -38.00 -13.66 4.93
CA GLY A 69 -38.77 -12.79 5.81
C GLY A 69 -37.90 -11.87 6.66
N TYR A 70 -38.55 -11.04 7.47
CA TYR A 70 -37.88 -10.06 8.32
C TYR A 70 -37.85 -10.56 9.76
N ASP A 71 -36.68 -10.51 10.39
CA ASP A 71 -36.51 -10.79 11.82
C ASP A 71 -37.10 -9.66 12.66
N GLU A 72 -38.43 -9.62 12.78
CA GLU A 72 -39.15 -8.56 13.48
C GLU A 72 -38.89 -8.58 14.99
N ASN A 73 -38.57 -9.76 15.54
CA ASN A 73 -38.31 -9.92 16.97
C ASN A 73 -36.82 -9.91 17.34
N GLN A 74 -35.93 -9.75 16.35
CA GLN A 74 -34.47 -9.62 16.47
C GLN A 74 -33.79 -10.81 17.18
N ASN A 75 -34.31 -12.03 17.01
CA ASN A 75 -33.74 -13.24 17.60
C ASN A 75 -32.75 -13.97 16.67
N ALA A 76 -32.47 -13.41 15.49
CA ALA A 76 -31.63 -13.98 14.45
C ALA A 76 -32.11 -15.35 13.94
N GLN A 77 -33.42 -15.62 14.06
CA GLN A 77 -34.10 -16.78 13.51
C GLN A 77 -35.31 -16.30 12.70
N LEU A 78 -35.73 -17.10 11.72
CA LEU A 78 -36.93 -16.81 10.96
C LEU A 78 -38.10 -17.66 11.49
N ASP A 79 -38.93 -17.07 12.34
CA ASP A 79 -40.09 -17.73 12.94
C ASP A 79 -41.28 -17.78 11.96
N GLU A 80 -42.24 -18.71 12.16
CA GLU A 80 -43.39 -18.86 11.24
C GLU A 80 -44.22 -17.58 11.05
N ALA A 81 -44.24 -16.71 12.06
CA ALA A 81 -44.94 -15.43 11.99
C ALA A 81 -44.20 -14.38 11.14
N GLU A 82 -42.93 -14.60 10.84
CA GLU A 82 -42.03 -13.68 10.13
C GLU A 82 -41.90 -14.02 8.63
N TYR A 83 -42.58 -15.07 8.17
CA TYR A 83 -42.54 -15.48 6.76
C TYR A 83 -43.26 -14.49 5.88
N VAL A 84 -42.55 -13.95 4.90
CA VAL A 84 -43.07 -12.94 3.99
C VAL A 84 -43.34 -13.54 2.61
N SER A 85 -42.41 -14.33 2.08
CA SER A 85 -42.57 -15.00 0.80
C SER A 85 -41.78 -16.32 0.76
N SER A 86 -42.16 -17.21 -0.17
CA SER A 86 -41.47 -18.48 -0.39
C SER A 86 -41.26 -18.76 -1.87
N LYS A 87 -40.11 -19.33 -2.22
CA LYS A 87 -39.77 -19.82 -3.56
C LYS A 87 -39.55 -21.34 -3.52
N TYR A 88 -40.11 -22.04 -4.49
CA TYR A 88 -40.03 -23.49 -4.63
C TYR A 88 -39.15 -23.81 -5.83
N VAL A 89 -38.21 -24.73 -5.66
CA VAL A 89 -37.33 -25.23 -6.72
C VAL A 89 -37.43 -26.76 -6.72
N CYS A 90 -37.94 -27.32 -7.81
CA CYS A 90 -38.25 -28.75 -7.92
C CYS A 90 -37.14 -29.52 -8.66
N ASN A 91 -37.01 -30.82 -8.38
CA ASN A 91 -36.00 -31.71 -8.99
C ASN A 91 -36.11 -31.84 -10.53
N ASP A 92 -37.26 -31.50 -11.12
CA ASP A 92 -37.48 -31.49 -12.58
C ASP A 92 -37.17 -30.12 -13.23
N GLY A 93 -36.78 -29.13 -12.43
CA GLY A 93 -36.46 -27.77 -12.87
C GLY A 93 -37.64 -26.81 -12.83
N GLN A 94 -38.84 -27.26 -12.44
CA GLN A 94 -39.96 -26.35 -12.22
C GLN A 94 -39.69 -25.44 -11.02
N GLN A 95 -40.14 -24.19 -11.14
CA GLN A 95 -40.10 -23.21 -10.08
C GLN A 95 -41.47 -22.58 -9.91
N SER A 96 -41.86 -22.35 -8.67
CA SER A 96 -43.04 -21.58 -8.32
C SER A 96 -42.73 -20.71 -7.11
N SER A 97 -43.55 -19.71 -6.85
CA SER A 97 -43.40 -18.83 -5.70
C SER A 97 -44.75 -18.51 -5.08
N ASP A 98 -44.77 -18.45 -3.76
CA ASP A 98 -45.89 -17.95 -2.97
C ASP A 98 -45.52 -16.55 -2.44
N GLY A 99 -46.33 -15.54 -2.77
CA GLY A 99 -46.04 -14.13 -2.43
C GLY A 99 -45.18 -13.40 -3.47
N GLU A 100 -45.25 -13.80 -4.74
CA GLU A 100 -44.53 -13.18 -5.86
C GLU A 100 -44.73 -11.65 -5.93
N GLY A 101 -43.62 -10.90 -6.06
CA GLY A 101 -43.63 -9.42 -6.08
C GLY A 101 -43.44 -8.73 -4.73
N ASN A 102 -43.16 -9.47 -3.66
CA ASN A 102 -42.76 -8.90 -2.38
C ASN A 102 -41.27 -8.48 -2.39
N PRO A 103 -40.92 -7.27 -1.92
CA PRO A 103 -39.54 -6.75 -1.95
C PRO A 103 -38.56 -7.52 -1.06
N ILE A 104 -39.02 -8.46 -0.22
CA ILE A 104 -38.11 -9.29 0.59
C ILE A 104 -37.08 -10.04 -0.27
N PHE A 105 -37.42 -10.42 -1.50
CA PHE A 105 -36.48 -11.05 -2.44
C PHE A 105 -35.60 -10.04 -3.22
N ASP A 106 -35.65 -8.76 -2.87
CA ASP A 106 -34.62 -7.77 -3.23
C ASP A 106 -33.56 -7.66 -2.12
N GLU A 107 -33.86 -8.13 -0.90
CA GLU A 107 -32.95 -8.15 0.26
C GLU A 107 -32.45 -9.56 0.60
N ALA A 108 -33.21 -10.62 0.31
CA ALA A 108 -32.84 -12.02 0.52
C ALA A 108 -32.82 -12.76 -0.82
N LEU A 109 -31.66 -12.81 -1.48
CA LEU A 109 -31.51 -13.21 -2.88
C LEU A 109 -31.31 -14.73 -3.04
N VAL A 110 -31.77 -15.25 -4.19
CA VAL A 110 -31.60 -16.66 -4.59
C VAL A 110 -31.00 -16.76 -6.00
N GLY A 111 -29.77 -17.26 -6.09
CA GLY A 111 -29.10 -17.60 -7.35
C GLY A 111 -29.24 -19.09 -7.68
N ILE A 112 -29.42 -19.45 -8.95
CA ILE A 112 -29.52 -20.87 -9.37
C ILE A 112 -28.61 -21.11 -10.57
N ALA A 113 -27.69 -22.06 -10.43
CA ALA A 113 -26.87 -22.60 -11.51
C ALA A 113 -27.29 -24.04 -11.83
N PHE A 114 -27.14 -24.49 -13.09
CA PHE A 114 -27.44 -25.88 -13.45
C PHE A 114 -26.18 -26.75 -13.37
N ILE A 115 -26.37 -27.99 -12.90
CA ILE A 115 -25.36 -29.05 -12.88
C ILE A 115 -25.56 -29.91 -14.13
N ALA A 116 -24.49 -30.10 -14.89
CA ALA A 116 -24.51 -30.92 -16.09
C ALA A 116 -24.73 -32.40 -15.76
N LYS A 117 -25.26 -33.16 -16.73
CA LYS A 117 -25.32 -34.62 -16.64
C LYS A 117 -23.90 -35.18 -16.51
N GLU A 118 -23.78 -36.30 -15.80
CA GLU A 118 -22.52 -36.99 -15.50
C GLU A 118 -21.60 -36.28 -14.48
N ASP A 119 -22.10 -35.24 -13.79
CA ASP A 119 -21.41 -34.68 -12.63
C ASP A 119 -21.30 -35.69 -11.48
N VAL A 120 -20.17 -35.67 -10.77
CA VAL A 120 -19.87 -36.61 -9.68
C VAL A 120 -20.85 -36.51 -8.51
N ASN A 121 -21.46 -35.34 -8.30
CA ASN A 121 -22.41 -35.10 -7.22
C ASN A 121 -23.86 -35.33 -7.66
N CYS A 122 -24.18 -35.05 -8.93
CA CYS A 122 -25.50 -35.29 -9.51
C CYS A 122 -25.40 -35.95 -10.91
N PRO A 123 -25.36 -37.29 -11.01
CA PRO A 123 -25.14 -37.98 -12.29
C PRO A 123 -26.21 -37.71 -13.36
N ALA A 124 -27.44 -37.38 -12.96
CA ALA A 124 -28.55 -37.06 -13.86
C ALA A 124 -28.62 -35.57 -14.25
N GLY A 125 -27.62 -34.77 -13.85
CA GLY A 125 -27.70 -33.31 -13.84
C GLY A 125 -28.48 -32.81 -12.63
N GLY A 126 -28.61 -31.50 -12.48
CA GLY A 126 -29.25 -30.91 -11.30
C GLY A 126 -29.18 -29.39 -11.28
N GLN A 127 -29.37 -28.82 -10.11
CA GLN A 127 -29.31 -27.40 -9.83
C GLN A 127 -28.49 -27.16 -8.56
N LYS A 128 -27.65 -26.13 -8.59
CA LYS A 128 -26.93 -25.60 -7.42
C LYS A 128 -27.54 -24.24 -7.07
N ILE A 129 -28.03 -24.12 -5.84
CA ILE A 129 -28.81 -23.00 -5.36
C ILE A 129 -27.95 -22.24 -4.36
N TYR A 130 -27.79 -20.94 -4.59
CA TYR A 130 -27.06 -20.00 -3.74
C TYR A 130 -28.07 -19.07 -3.08
N MET A 131 -27.92 -18.86 -1.78
CA MET A 131 -28.85 -18.06 -0.98
C MET A 131 -28.08 -17.15 -0.05
N GLY A 132 -28.58 -15.95 0.14
CA GLY A 132 -27.96 -14.97 1.01
C GLY A 132 -28.79 -13.72 1.16
N VAL A 133 -28.30 -12.80 1.97
CA VAL A 133 -28.90 -11.48 2.18
C VAL A 133 -28.02 -10.47 1.45
N ASP A 134 -28.63 -9.65 0.61
CA ASP A 134 -28.01 -8.53 -0.07
C ASP A 134 -27.60 -7.48 0.98
N LYS A 135 -26.33 -7.53 1.40
CA LYS A 135 -25.81 -6.69 2.48
C LYS A 135 -25.50 -5.29 1.98
N ASN A 136 -25.21 -5.15 0.68
CA ASN A 136 -24.81 -3.90 0.07
C ASN A 136 -25.93 -3.24 -0.76
N ASN A 137 -27.12 -3.85 -0.78
CA ASN A 137 -28.33 -3.41 -1.48
C ASN A 137 -28.11 -3.21 -3.00
N ASN A 138 -27.22 -4.00 -3.61
CA ASN A 138 -26.94 -3.90 -5.04
C ASN A 138 -27.81 -4.83 -5.92
N GLN A 139 -28.72 -5.58 -5.29
CA GLN A 139 -29.65 -6.54 -5.87
C GLN A 139 -28.96 -7.70 -6.63
N ILE A 140 -27.70 -7.97 -6.31
CA ILE A 140 -26.89 -9.06 -6.85
C ILE A 140 -26.38 -9.87 -5.68
N LEU A 141 -26.48 -11.19 -5.75
CA LEU A 141 -25.94 -12.05 -4.68
C LEU A 141 -24.42 -12.19 -4.86
N ASP A 142 -23.65 -11.34 -4.16
CA ASP A 142 -22.20 -11.37 -4.17
C ASP A 142 -21.64 -12.56 -3.38
N SER A 143 -20.38 -12.96 -3.65
CA SER A 143 -19.79 -14.15 -3.00
C SER A 143 -19.73 -14.08 -1.47
N ASP A 144 -19.61 -12.88 -0.92
CA ASP A 144 -19.52 -12.62 0.54
C ASP A 144 -20.92 -12.43 1.19
N GLU A 145 -21.96 -12.43 0.37
CA GLU A 145 -23.36 -12.35 0.76
C GLU A 145 -24.04 -13.71 0.80
N ILE A 146 -23.47 -14.70 0.09
CA ILE A 146 -23.90 -16.10 0.13
C ILE A 146 -23.71 -16.63 1.56
N THR A 147 -24.82 -16.88 2.24
CA THR A 147 -24.83 -17.50 3.56
C THR A 147 -24.94 -19.02 3.46
N ASP A 148 -25.67 -19.51 2.45
CA ASP A 148 -25.97 -20.93 2.29
C ASP A 148 -25.94 -21.37 0.82
N THR A 149 -25.62 -22.65 0.61
CA THR A 149 -25.58 -23.27 -0.72
C THR A 149 -26.17 -24.67 -0.66
N GLU A 150 -27.12 -24.95 -1.54
CA GLU A 150 -27.81 -26.25 -1.61
C GLU A 150 -27.66 -26.89 -2.99
N ILE A 151 -27.56 -28.22 -3.03
CA ILE A 151 -27.49 -28.99 -4.28
C ILE A 151 -28.77 -29.80 -4.43
N LEU A 152 -29.47 -29.59 -5.54
CA LEU A 152 -30.70 -30.26 -5.89
C LEU A 152 -30.48 -31.12 -7.15
N CYS A 153 -30.28 -32.43 -6.98
CA CYS A 153 -30.07 -33.33 -8.12
C CYS A 153 -31.37 -33.57 -8.91
N SER A 154 -31.27 -33.62 -10.24
CA SER A 154 -32.42 -33.78 -11.11
C SER A 154 -32.95 -35.22 -11.16
N ASP A 155 -34.25 -35.36 -11.44
CA ASP A 155 -34.87 -36.65 -11.78
C ASP A 155 -34.63 -37.08 -13.25
N GLY A 156 -33.94 -36.23 -14.04
CA GLY A 156 -33.50 -36.50 -15.41
C GLY A 156 -34.31 -35.81 -16.52
N THR A 157 -35.31 -34.99 -16.18
CA THR A 157 -36.30 -34.42 -17.12
C THR A 157 -36.11 -32.94 -17.50
N LEU A 158 -35.09 -32.26 -16.97
CA LEU A 158 -34.87 -30.82 -17.09
C LEU A 158 -34.50 -30.33 -18.53
N ASN A 159 -35.19 -29.30 -19.06
CA ASN A 159 -34.97 -28.66 -20.39
C ASN A 159 -34.43 -27.22 -20.27
N ALA A 160 -33.24 -26.91 -20.82
CA ALA A 160 -32.55 -25.62 -20.64
C ALA A 160 -32.73 -24.61 -21.82
N PRO A 161 -32.66 -23.27 -21.59
CA PRO A 161 -32.98 -22.18 -22.57
C PRO A 161 -31.98 -22.00 -23.75
N GLU A 162 -32.17 -20.98 -24.64
CA GLU A 162 -31.26 -20.63 -25.76
C GLU A 162 -29.91 -20.04 -25.28
N SER A 163 -28.88 -20.04 -26.15
CA SER A 163 -27.51 -19.63 -25.79
C SER A 163 -27.23 -18.13 -25.90
N VAL A 164 -26.58 -17.54 -24.89
CA VAL A 164 -26.28 -16.11 -24.78
C VAL A 164 -24.89 -15.91 -24.16
N ILE A 165 -24.12 -14.93 -24.65
CA ILE A 165 -22.86 -14.48 -24.03
C ILE A 165 -23.20 -13.48 -22.92
N ASN A 166 -23.24 -13.97 -21.68
CA ASN A 166 -23.58 -13.18 -20.51
C ASN A 166 -22.47 -12.19 -20.17
N ALA A 167 -21.22 -12.65 -20.14
CA ALA A 167 -20.05 -11.86 -19.80
C ALA A 167 -18.85 -12.18 -20.70
N LEU A 168 -17.94 -11.23 -20.81
CA LEU A 168 -16.64 -11.37 -21.46
C LEU A 168 -15.62 -10.70 -20.53
N THR A 169 -14.67 -11.45 -20.02
CA THR A 169 -13.68 -11.01 -19.03
C THR A 169 -12.26 -11.21 -19.56
N ALA A 170 -11.32 -10.44 -19.02
CA ALA A 170 -9.89 -10.55 -19.30
C ALA A 170 -9.12 -10.62 -17.98
N SER A 171 -8.24 -11.61 -17.85
CA SER A 171 -7.39 -11.76 -16.67
C SER A 171 -5.94 -12.02 -17.07
N PRO A 172 -5.04 -11.03 -16.92
CA PRO A 172 -5.30 -9.60 -16.65
C PRO A 172 -5.68 -8.81 -17.92
N ALA A 173 -6.39 -7.68 -17.78
CA ALA A 173 -6.72 -6.79 -18.91
C ALA A 173 -5.54 -5.90 -19.38
N THR A 174 -4.47 -5.82 -18.56
CA THR A 174 -3.20 -5.17 -18.92
C THR A 174 -2.08 -6.19 -18.77
N VAL A 175 -1.28 -6.35 -19.81
CA VAL A 175 -0.17 -7.30 -19.87
C VAL A 175 1.11 -6.59 -20.29
N VAL A 176 2.24 -7.23 -20.03
CA VAL A 176 3.54 -6.75 -20.49
C VAL A 176 3.75 -7.10 -21.97
N SER A 177 4.76 -6.53 -22.63
CA SER A 177 5.18 -6.99 -23.97
C SER A 177 5.43 -8.51 -23.96
N ASN A 178 4.80 -9.24 -24.88
CA ASN A 178 4.78 -10.71 -24.89
C ASN A 178 4.21 -11.36 -23.62
N GLY A 179 3.38 -10.64 -22.85
CA GLY A 179 2.65 -11.18 -21.70
C GLY A 179 1.44 -12.02 -22.13
N VAL A 180 0.88 -12.75 -21.17
CA VAL A 180 -0.29 -13.63 -21.38
C VAL A 180 -1.51 -13.03 -20.70
N SER A 181 -2.66 -13.07 -21.38
CA SER A 181 -3.98 -12.76 -20.81
C SER A 181 -4.93 -13.90 -21.14
N VAL A 182 -5.83 -14.24 -20.22
CA VAL A 182 -6.91 -15.18 -20.49
C VAL A 182 -8.19 -14.39 -20.73
N LEU A 183 -8.76 -14.56 -21.92
CA LEU A 183 -10.07 -14.01 -22.26
C LEU A 183 -11.11 -15.11 -22.11
N GLU A 184 -12.12 -14.90 -21.28
CA GLU A 184 -13.15 -15.89 -21.02
C GLU A 184 -14.55 -15.32 -21.26
N ALA A 185 -15.34 -16.04 -22.06
CA ALA A 185 -16.74 -15.72 -22.32
C ALA A 185 -17.64 -16.64 -21.49
N THR A 186 -18.47 -16.07 -20.62
CA THR A 186 -19.48 -16.83 -19.89
C THR A 186 -20.71 -16.99 -20.78
N ILE A 187 -20.95 -18.21 -21.25
CA ILE A 187 -22.01 -18.51 -22.22
C ILE A 187 -23.04 -19.45 -21.59
N SER A 188 -24.27 -19.01 -21.45
CA SER A 188 -25.39 -19.90 -21.08
C SER A 188 -25.71 -20.84 -22.24
N ASN A 189 -26.05 -22.10 -21.95
CA ASN A 189 -26.47 -23.10 -22.94
C ASN A 189 -25.48 -23.31 -24.10
N ALA A 190 -24.17 -23.22 -23.82
CA ALA A 190 -23.12 -23.31 -24.84
C ALA A 190 -23.12 -24.62 -25.67
N SER A 191 -23.76 -25.68 -25.19
CA SER A 191 -23.95 -26.93 -25.93
C SER A 191 -24.96 -26.85 -27.09
N GLN A 192 -25.72 -25.75 -27.21
CA GLN A 192 -26.72 -25.53 -28.26
C GLN A 192 -26.25 -24.61 -29.41
N VAL A 193 -24.98 -24.14 -29.38
CA VAL A 193 -24.36 -23.38 -30.49
C VAL A 193 -23.45 -24.28 -31.33
N ASP A 194 -23.42 -24.03 -32.64
CA ASP A 194 -22.61 -24.83 -33.56
C ASP A 194 -21.14 -24.38 -33.55
N GLU A 195 -20.88 -23.09 -33.30
CA GLU A 195 -19.51 -22.55 -33.29
C GLU A 195 -19.37 -21.30 -32.39
N ILE A 196 -18.23 -21.20 -31.69
CA ILE A 196 -17.77 -19.98 -30.99
C ILE A 196 -16.50 -19.50 -31.71
N GLN A 197 -16.49 -18.25 -32.15
CA GLN A 197 -15.37 -17.67 -32.91
C GLN A 197 -14.75 -16.47 -32.20
N TRP A 198 -13.41 -16.40 -32.23
CA TRP A 198 -12.62 -15.27 -31.74
C TRP A 198 -11.93 -14.55 -32.89
N THR A 199 -11.90 -13.22 -32.84
CA THR A 199 -11.20 -12.37 -33.82
C THR A 199 -10.39 -11.25 -33.15
N ASP A 200 -9.30 -10.85 -33.79
CA ASP A 200 -8.54 -9.65 -33.41
C ASP A 200 -9.14 -8.36 -34.01
N GLN A 201 -8.56 -7.20 -33.68
CA GLN A 201 -8.98 -5.88 -34.16
C GLN A 201 -9.02 -5.71 -35.69
N ASN A 202 -8.31 -6.57 -36.43
CA ASN A 202 -8.28 -6.56 -37.89
C ASN A 202 -9.25 -7.61 -38.49
N GLY A 203 -10.02 -8.30 -37.66
CA GLY A 203 -10.93 -9.36 -38.06
C GLY A 203 -10.24 -10.70 -38.36
N LYS A 204 -8.98 -10.89 -37.95
CA LYS A 204 -8.28 -12.17 -38.12
C LYS A 204 -8.79 -13.18 -37.09
N LEU A 205 -9.13 -14.38 -37.54
CA LEU A 205 -9.53 -15.51 -36.70
C LEU A 205 -8.41 -15.95 -35.75
N LEU A 206 -8.78 -16.18 -34.49
CA LEU A 206 -7.92 -16.67 -33.41
C LEU A 206 -8.36 -18.07 -32.97
N SER A 207 -7.40 -18.89 -32.54
CA SER A 207 -7.68 -20.23 -32.04
C SER A 207 -8.01 -20.17 -30.54
N PRO A 208 -9.14 -20.72 -30.09
CA PRO A 208 -9.44 -20.83 -28.66
C PRO A 208 -8.48 -21.80 -27.97
N ARG A 209 -8.48 -21.82 -26.63
CA ARG A 209 -7.62 -22.67 -25.79
C ARG A 209 -7.63 -24.13 -26.23
N SER A 210 -8.83 -24.68 -26.46
CA SER A 210 -9.00 -26.05 -26.91
C SER A 210 -10.38 -26.25 -27.55
N SER A 211 -10.59 -27.39 -28.23
CA SER A 211 -11.91 -27.77 -28.73
C SER A 211 -12.92 -28.07 -27.62
N SER A 212 -12.45 -28.39 -26.41
CA SER A 212 -13.29 -28.61 -25.22
C SER A 212 -13.59 -27.33 -24.43
N GLU A 213 -12.79 -26.27 -24.61
CA GLU A 213 -12.98 -24.95 -23.99
C GLU A 213 -13.03 -23.83 -25.06
N PRO A 214 -13.96 -23.88 -26.02
CA PRO A 214 -14.02 -22.91 -27.12
C PRO A 214 -14.39 -21.47 -26.66
N HIS A 215 -14.91 -21.33 -25.44
CA HIS A 215 -15.29 -20.07 -24.81
C HIS A 215 -14.11 -19.34 -24.13
N ILE A 216 -12.91 -19.94 -24.15
CA ILE A 216 -11.70 -19.37 -23.56
C ILE A 216 -10.64 -19.17 -24.65
N LEU A 217 -9.98 -18.02 -24.62
CA LEU A 217 -8.86 -17.68 -25.48
C LEU A 217 -7.63 -17.36 -24.62
N ASP A 218 -6.59 -18.18 -24.72
CA ASP A 218 -5.27 -17.89 -24.17
C ASP A 218 -4.54 -16.93 -25.12
N LEU A 219 -4.55 -15.64 -24.75
CA LEU A 219 -3.96 -14.58 -25.56
C LEU A 219 -2.49 -14.37 -25.20
N GLN A 220 -1.62 -14.48 -26.20
CA GLN A 220 -0.25 -13.98 -26.14
C GLN A 220 -0.19 -12.58 -26.77
N ALA A 221 0.10 -11.55 -25.99
CA ALA A 221 0.28 -10.20 -26.52
C ALA A 221 1.51 -10.12 -27.44
N GLY A 222 1.46 -9.22 -28.42
CA GLY A 222 2.60 -8.93 -29.29
C GLY A 222 3.72 -8.13 -28.59
N PRO A 223 4.81 -7.82 -29.30
CA PRO A 223 5.90 -6.98 -28.78
C PRO A 223 5.55 -5.49 -28.76
N ASP A 224 4.51 -5.08 -29.50
CA ASP A 224 4.13 -3.68 -29.67
C ASP A 224 3.33 -3.18 -28.47
N LEU A 225 3.69 -2.00 -27.96
CA LEU A 225 3.00 -1.34 -26.86
C LEU A 225 1.74 -0.63 -27.36
N GLY A 226 0.65 -0.64 -26.57
CA GLY A 226 -0.60 0.02 -26.94
C GLY A 226 -1.87 -0.72 -26.49
N GLN A 227 -3.03 -0.31 -27.01
CA GLN A 227 -4.32 -0.95 -26.76
C GLN A 227 -4.76 -1.77 -27.97
N PHE A 228 -5.27 -2.98 -27.72
CA PHE A 228 -5.68 -3.94 -28.75
C PHE A 228 -7.06 -4.52 -28.41
N THR A 229 -8.00 -4.51 -29.37
CA THR A 229 -9.37 -5.00 -29.18
C THR A 229 -9.55 -6.41 -29.75
N TYR A 230 -10.29 -7.26 -29.02
CA TYR A 230 -10.63 -8.63 -29.38
C TYR A 230 -12.14 -8.83 -29.30
N THR A 231 -12.70 -9.69 -30.16
CA THR A 231 -14.14 -9.94 -30.28
C THR A 231 -14.45 -11.43 -30.26
N VAL A 232 -15.47 -11.83 -29.49
CA VAL A 232 -16.04 -13.18 -29.49
C VAL A 232 -17.46 -13.17 -30.04
N SER A 233 -17.83 -14.20 -30.81
CA SER A 233 -19.19 -14.38 -31.36
C SER A 233 -19.67 -15.83 -31.25
N ILE A 234 -20.98 -16.00 -31.02
CA ILE A 234 -21.67 -17.31 -31.06
C ILE A 234 -22.48 -17.44 -32.36
N GLU A 235 -22.33 -18.57 -33.06
CA GLU A 235 -22.96 -18.84 -34.35
C GLU A 235 -23.82 -20.11 -34.34
N LYS A 236 -24.86 -20.10 -35.19
CA LYS A 236 -25.72 -21.25 -35.46
C LYS A 236 -25.87 -21.47 -36.97
N GLN A 237 -25.87 -22.73 -37.39
CA GLN A 237 -25.96 -23.15 -38.77
C GLN A 237 -27.41 -23.55 -39.09
N ASN A 238 -28.08 -22.73 -39.89
CA ASN A 238 -29.46 -22.99 -40.35
C ASN A 238 -29.48 -23.38 -41.83
N ALA A 239 -30.62 -23.85 -42.34
CA ALA A 239 -30.81 -24.24 -43.74
C ALA A 239 -30.50 -23.13 -44.78
N GLY A 240 -30.32 -21.88 -44.34
CA GLY A 240 -29.93 -20.72 -45.15
C GLY A 240 -28.46 -20.27 -44.99
N GLY A 241 -27.65 -20.95 -44.18
CA GLY A 241 -26.24 -20.60 -43.92
C GLY A 241 -25.94 -20.31 -42.45
N LYS A 242 -24.71 -19.84 -42.18
CA LYS A 242 -24.26 -19.43 -40.83
C LYS A 242 -24.94 -18.12 -40.41
N GLN A 243 -25.49 -18.10 -39.21
CA GLN A 243 -26.09 -16.92 -38.58
C GLN A 243 -25.37 -16.64 -37.25
N VAL A 244 -24.86 -15.41 -37.09
CA VAL A 244 -24.31 -14.93 -35.82
C VAL A 244 -25.47 -14.60 -34.89
N LEU A 245 -25.52 -15.24 -33.72
CA LEU A 245 -26.56 -15.01 -32.71
C LEU A 245 -26.22 -13.80 -31.83
N GLN A 246 -24.94 -13.62 -31.47
CA GLN A 246 -24.47 -12.51 -30.65
C GLN A 246 -22.95 -12.34 -30.76
N SER A 247 -22.45 -11.11 -30.52
CA SER A 247 -21.01 -10.81 -30.38
C SER A 247 -20.72 -9.82 -29.24
N LYS A 248 -19.55 -9.92 -28.59
CA LYS A 248 -19.02 -8.95 -27.60
C LYS A 248 -17.53 -8.70 -27.81
N SER A 249 -17.04 -7.52 -27.43
CA SER A 249 -15.63 -7.11 -27.57
C SER A 249 -15.00 -6.69 -26.24
N ILE A 250 -13.68 -6.83 -26.14
CA ILE A 250 -12.87 -6.46 -24.97
C ILE A 250 -11.50 -5.90 -25.41
N THR A 251 -10.94 -4.96 -24.65
CA THR A 251 -9.66 -4.30 -24.95
C THR A 251 -8.57 -4.73 -23.97
N ILE A 252 -7.38 -5.06 -24.49
CA ILE A 252 -6.17 -5.42 -23.74
C ILE A 252 -5.11 -4.33 -23.93
N THR A 253 -4.48 -3.90 -22.84
CA THR A 253 -3.38 -2.93 -22.87
C THR A 253 -2.03 -3.64 -22.73
N VAL A 254 -1.06 -3.33 -23.59
CA VAL A 254 0.31 -3.86 -23.55
C VAL A 254 1.27 -2.74 -23.12
N SER A 255 1.93 -2.90 -21.97
CA SER A 255 2.84 -1.90 -21.37
C SER A 255 4.22 -2.48 -21.00
N GLN A 256 5.16 -1.63 -20.54
CA GLN A 256 6.39 -2.12 -19.91
C GLN A 256 6.08 -2.74 -18.54
N ALA A 257 6.71 -3.87 -18.24
CA ALA A 257 6.56 -4.57 -16.98
C ALA A 257 7.12 -3.73 -15.80
N PRO A 258 6.36 -3.54 -14.71
CA PRO A 258 6.94 -3.15 -13.43
C PRO A 258 7.92 -4.25 -12.97
N SER A 259 8.75 -3.93 -11.98
CA SER A 259 9.58 -4.94 -11.30
C SER A 259 8.67 -5.97 -10.62
N ALA A 260 9.09 -7.22 -10.61
CA ALA A 260 8.33 -8.28 -9.96
C ALA A 260 8.25 -8.02 -8.44
N THR A 261 7.06 -8.18 -7.88
CA THR A 261 6.83 -8.04 -6.43
C THR A 261 6.23 -9.32 -5.87
N GLN A 262 6.62 -9.65 -4.64
CA GLN A 262 5.98 -10.66 -3.82
C GLN A 262 4.95 -10.00 -2.91
N THR A 263 3.85 -10.68 -2.61
CA THR A 263 2.78 -10.12 -1.77
C THR A 263 2.66 -10.90 -0.47
N VAL A 264 2.62 -10.18 0.64
CA VAL A 264 2.23 -10.69 1.96
C VAL A 264 0.82 -10.17 2.24
N SER A 265 -0.15 -11.08 2.26
CA SER A 265 -1.51 -10.75 2.70
C SER A 265 -1.56 -10.80 4.23
N LEU A 266 -1.94 -9.69 4.85
CA LEU A 266 -2.20 -9.57 6.28
C LEU A 266 -3.72 -9.56 6.51
N GLU A 267 -4.18 -9.14 7.68
CA GLU A 267 -5.61 -9.14 8.04
C GLU A 267 -6.38 -8.02 7.35
N THR A 268 -5.81 -6.80 7.31
CA THR A 268 -6.49 -5.63 6.72
C THR A 268 -5.79 -5.10 5.47
N ARG A 269 -4.52 -5.47 5.25
CA ARG A 269 -3.68 -4.96 4.17
C ARG A 269 -2.88 -6.04 3.48
N GLN A 270 -2.31 -5.67 2.35
CA GLN A 270 -1.32 -6.44 1.63
C GLN A 270 -0.05 -5.61 1.46
N VAL A 271 1.10 -6.25 1.67
CA VAL A 271 2.43 -5.64 1.58
C VAL A 271 3.19 -6.23 0.40
N PHE A 272 3.76 -5.36 -0.44
CA PHE A 272 4.44 -5.71 -1.68
C PHE A 272 5.95 -5.58 -1.52
N LEU A 273 6.66 -6.71 -1.51
CA LEU A 273 8.10 -6.80 -1.34
C LEU A 273 8.80 -7.00 -2.69
N PRO A 274 10.07 -6.56 -2.84
CA PRO A 274 10.90 -6.95 -3.98
C PRO A 274 11.04 -8.47 -4.14
N ASP A 275 11.30 -8.95 -5.35
CA ASP A 275 11.55 -10.37 -5.65
C ASP A 275 12.92 -10.88 -5.14
N ASP A 276 13.77 -9.99 -4.63
CA ASP A 276 15.04 -10.31 -3.96
C ASP A 276 14.87 -10.93 -2.57
N PHE A 277 13.64 -10.92 -2.02
CA PHE A 277 13.34 -11.62 -0.77
C PHE A 277 12.91 -13.07 -1.01
N THR A 278 13.15 -13.92 -0.02
CA THR A 278 12.39 -15.16 0.16
C THR A 278 11.53 -15.02 1.40
N MET A 279 10.38 -15.73 1.44
CA MET A 279 9.41 -15.59 2.52
C MET A 279 9.12 -16.95 3.16
N SER A 280 9.03 -16.96 4.49
CA SER A 280 8.58 -18.11 5.27
C SER A 280 7.44 -17.69 6.19
N PRO A 281 6.21 -18.22 6.00
CA PRO A 281 5.09 -17.94 6.90
C PRO A 281 5.45 -18.34 8.33
N VAL A 282 5.04 -17.52 9.30
CA VAL A 282 5.19 -17.83 10.72
C VAL A 282 3.83 -18.13 11.31
N THR A 283 3.73 -19.16 12.16
CA THR A 283 2.50 -19.47 12.89
C THR A 283 2.65 -19.17 14.39
N GLY A 284 1.56 -19.31 15.14
CA GLY A 284 1.45 -18.88 16.54
C GLY A 284 0.57 -17.65 16.68
N ASP A 285 0.84 -16.83 17.69
CA ASP A 285 0.10 -15.60 17.99
C ASP A 285 0.61 -14.42 17.13
N ILE A 286 0.69 -14.61 15.81
CA ILE A 286 1.22 -13.61 14.87
C ILE A 286 0.44 -13.65 13.55
N SER A 287 0.15 -12.49 12.99
CA SER A 287 -0.27 -12.34 11.60
C SER A 287 0.89 -11.76 10.80
N GLY A 288 1.63 -12.61 10.08
CA GLY A 288 2.83 -12.15 9.38
C GLY A 288 3.70 -13.24 8.77
N THR A 289 4.80 -12.81 8.16
CA THR A 289 5.83 -13.67 7.56
C THR A 289 7.22 -13.17 7.93
N VAL A 290 8.17 -14.09 7.98
CA VAL A 290 9.60 -13.74 7.97
C VAL A 290 10.06 -13.59 6.53
N ILE A 291 11.02 -12.69 6.34
CA ILE A 291 11.65 -12.40 5.04
C ILE A 291 13.17 -12.57 5.14
N TYR A 292 13.81 -13.05 4.09
CA TYR A 292 15.26 -13.22 3.99
C TYR A 292 15.78 -12.64 2.68
N GLY A 293 16.86 -11.87 2.70
CA GLY A 293 17.56 -11.49 1.46
C GLY A 293 18.51 -12.59 0.99
N ASP A 294 18.55 -12.85 -0.32
CA ASP A 294 19.52 -13.70 -1.08
C ASP A 294 20.38 -14.67 -0.23
N PRO A 295 20.16 -16.01 -0.30
CA PRO A 295 20.36 -16.75 -1.55
C PRO A 295 19.10 -17.39 -2.17
N LYS A 296 19.06 -17.42 -3.50
CA LYS A 296 17.98 -17.99 -4.35
C LYS A 296 17.76 -19.51 -4.32
N THR A 297 18.06 -20.25 -3.24
CA THR A 297 17.61 -21.66 -3.12
C THR A 297 17.32 -22.11 -1.70
N GLY A 298 16.09 -22.59 -1.46
CA GLY A 298 15.72 -23.39 -0.29
C GLY A 298 14.21 -23.44 -0.07
N SER A 299 13.51 -24.39 -0.70
CA SER A 299 12.10 -24.65 -0.40
C SER A 299 11.97 -25.32 0.97
N ALA A 300 11.29 -24.69 1.93
CA ALA A 300 10.89 -25.37 3.17
C ALA A 300 9.67 -26.27 2.90
N SER A 301 9.85 -27.59 3.04
CA SER A 301 8.77 -28.57 2.98
C SER A 301 8.11 -28.78 4.34
N SER A 302 6.81 -28.55 4.39
CA SER A 302 5.77 -29.24 5.19
C SER A 302 5.93 -29.41 6.72
N ARG A 303 4.94 -28.86 7.44
CA ARG A 303 4.34 -29.40 8.69
C ARG A 303 5.30 -29.74 9.85
N MET A 304 5.97 -28.75 10.46
CA MET A 304 6.44 -28.82 11.86
C MET A 304 6.38 -27.44 12.53
N MET A 305 6.24 -27.40 13.87
CA MET A 305 6.25 -26.19 14.74
C MET A 305 7.65 -25.51 14.81
N ALA A 306 8.43 -25.55 13.73
CA ALA A 306 9.76 -24.97 13.66
C ALA A 306 10.13 -24.63 12.22
N ILE A 307 10.72 -23.44 12.02
CA ILE A 307 10.97 -22.86 10.69
C ILE A 307 12.50 -22.75 10.48
N PRO A 308 13.12 -23.58 9.62
CA PRO A 308 14.54 -23.45 9.31
C PRO A 308 14.81 -22.21 8.46
N THR A 309 15.88 -21.50 8.79
CA THR A 309 16.37 -20.34 8.03
C THR A 309 17.26 -20.78 6.86
N PRO A 310 17.34 -20.00 5.76
CA PRO A 310 18.20 -20.31 4.61
C PRO A 310 19.68 -20.41 4.98
N GLU A 311 20.45 -21.17 4.19
CA GLU A 311 21.91 -21.15 4.31
C GLU A 311 22.46 -19.75 3.99
N GLU A 312 23.57 -19.37 4.62
CA GLU A 312 24.25 -18.07 4.40
C GLU A 312 23.35 -16.85 4.69
N THR A 313 22.39 -17.00 5.62
CA THR A 313 21.49 -15.92 6.03
C THR A 313 22.26 -14.72 6.61
N GLU A 314 22.19 -13.57 5.92
CA GLU A 314 22.80 -12.30 6.35
C GLU A 314 21.78 -11.16 6.56
N LEU A 315 20.76 -11.08 5.70
CA LEU A 315 19.63 -10.16 5.82
C LEU A 315 18.39 -10.94 6.21
N VAL A 316 17.81 -10.61 7.35
CA VAL A 316 16.55 -11.19 7.86
C VAL A 316 15.56 -10.09 8.17
N GLY A 317 14.28 -10.43 8.31
CA GLY A 317 13.27 -9.43 8.60
C GLY A 317 11.91 -10.05 8.83
N PHE A 318 10.90 -9.20 8.98
CA PHE A 318 9.52 -9.66 9.02
C PHE A 318 8.56 -8.61 8.48
N VAL A 319 7.42 -9.08 8.01
CA VAL A 319 6.23 -8.27 7.77
C VAL A 319 5.16 -8.80 8.71
N ALA A 320 4.54 -7.93 9.50
CA ALA A 320 3.50 -8.33 10.44
C ALA A 320 2.42 -7.25 10.61
N GLU A 321 1.22 -7.70 10.96
CA GLU A 321 0.10 -6.88 11.40
C GLU A 321 -0.32 -7.28 12.81
N ARG A 322 -0.58 -6.30 13.67
CA ARG A 322 -1.15 -6.50 15.00
C ARG A 322 -1.89 -5.27 15.49
N GLY A 323 -2.64 -5.37 16.58
CA GLY A 323 -3.18 -4.18 17.28
C GLY A 323 -2.12 -3.41 18.06
N ALA A 324 -2.47 -2.23 18.57
CA ALA A 324 -1.58 -1.41 19.40
C ALA A 324 -1.25 -2.08 20.74
N LEU A 325 -2.07 -3.02 21.21
CA LEU A 325 -1.90 -3.74 22.50
C LEU A 325 -1.71 -2.82 23.71
N ASN A 326 -2.38 -1.66 23.72
CA ASN A 326 -2.21 -0.61 24.74
C ASN A 326 -0.78 -0.04 24.83
N GLN A 327 0.04 -0.17 23.79
CA GLN A 327 1.44 0.30 23.77
C GLN A 327 1.59 1.75 23.25
N GLY A 328 0.50 2.40 22.88
CA GLY A 328 0.48 3.77 22.40
C GLY A 328 -0.77 4.09 21.61
N THR A 329 -0.93 5.36 21.26
CA THR A 329 -2.03 5.88 20.42
C THR A 329 -1.55 6.40 19.07
N THR A 330 -0.24 6.44 18.86
CA THR A 330 0.42 6.82 17.61
C THR A 330 1.46 5.78 17.24
N ALA A 331 1.78 5.66 15.95
CA ALA A 331 2.84 4.73 15.49
C ALA A 331 4.17 4.98 16.21
N GLN A 332 4.53 6.24 16.45
CA GLN A 332 5.75 6.61 17.19
C GLN A 332 5.75 6.09 18.63
N GLN A 333 4.64 6.27 19.37
CA GLN A 333 4.53 5.78 20.75
C GLN A 333 4.61 4.26 20.82
N ILE A 334 3.90 3.59 19.91
CA ILE A 334 3.89 2.13 19.82
C ILE A 334 5.29 1.61 19.48
N LEU A 335 5.98 2.23 18.51
CA LEU A 335 7.36 1.93 18.16
C LEU A 335 8.32 2.07 19.35
N GLN A 336 8.24 3.19 20.07
CA GLN A 336 9.09 3.40 21.24
C GLN A 336 8.87 2.32 22.29
N THR A 337 7.62 1.93 22.56
CA THR A 337 7.29 0.86 23.49
C THR A 337 7.84 -0.49 23.03
N MET A 338 7.72 -0.81 21.73
CA MET A 338 8.29 -2.02 21.15
C MET A 338 9.82 -2.09 21.30
N VAL A 339 10.53 -1.02 20.93
CA VAL A 339 11.99 -0.97 21.02
C VAL A 339 12.45 -1.09 22.47
N ASN A 340 11.74 -0.45 23.40
CA ASN A 340 12.00 -0.60 24.84
C ASN A 340 11.82 -2.06 25.30
N ALA A 341 10.78 -2.76 24.81
CA ALA A 341 10.56 -4.16 25.12
C ALA A 341 11.70 -5.04 24.58
N VAL A 342 12.15 -4.83 23.34
CA VAL A 342 13.32 -5.51 22.77
C VAL A 342 14.55 -5.26 23.63
N SER A 343 14.84 -4.00 23.96
CA SER A 343 16.02 -3.62 24.75
C SER A 343 16.05 -4.29 26.13
N GLN A 344 14.89 -4.50 26.76
CA GLN A 344 14.80 -5.17 28.07
C GLN A 344 15.02 -6.69 27.99
N HIS A 345 14.86 -7.28 26.80
CA HIS A 345 15.03 -8.71 26.56
C HIS A 345 16.37 -9.07 25.92
N LEU A 346 17.23 -8.09 25.61
CA LEU A 346 18.57 -8.38 25.12
C LEU A 346 19.38 -9.19 26.17
N PRO A 347 20.26 -10.12 25.73
CA PRO A 347 20.86 -11.11 26.64
C PRO A 347 21.73 -10.56 27.76
N SER A 348 22.41 -9.43 27.54
CA SER A 348 23.43 -8.91 28.44
C SER A 348 23.14 -7.45 28.82
N ALA A 349 23.46 -7.08 30.06
CA ALA A 349 23.20 -5.75 30.59
C ALA A 349 23.94 -4.58 29.89
N GLY A 350 24.95 -4.87 29.05
CA GLY A 350 25.62 -3.85 28.24
C GLY A 350 25.27 -3.91 26.76
N ASP A 351 24.31 -4.75 26.37
CA ASP A 351 23.74 -4.74 25.03
C ASP A 351 22.89 -3.47 24.89
N ARG A 352 22.90 -2.86 23.70
CA ARG A 352 22.26 -1.55 23.49
C ARG A 352 21.59 -1.46 22.13
N ILE A 353 20.48 -0.73 22.12
CA ILE A 353 19.78 -0.31 20.90
C ILE A 353 19.88 1.21 20.84
N GLU A 354 20.54 1.70 19.81
CA GLU A 354 20.85 3.11 19.61
C GLU A 354 20.11 3.57 18.35
N GLN A 355 19.17 4.52 18.48
CA GLN A 355 18.39 5.00 17.35
C GLN A 355 19.25 5.82 16.40
N LEU A 356 19.42 5.33 15.17
CA LEU A 356 20.22 5.95 14.12
C LEU A 356 19.48 7.12 13.46
N SER A 357 18.20 6.94 13.17
CA SER A 357 17.35 7.97 12.57
C SER A 357 15.88 7.65 12.78
N GLN A 358 15.03 8.67 12.63
CA GLN A 358 13.59 8.53 12.59
C GLN A 358 13.01 9.61 11.70
N THR A 359 11.96 9.27 10.97
CA THR A 359 11.08 10.19 10.25
C THR A 359 9.64 9.88 10.65
N VAL A 360 8.84 10.92 10.90
CA VAL A 360 7.39 10.80 11.15
C VAL A 360 6.65 11.55 10.05
N LEU A 361 5.98 10.82 9.16
CA LEU A 361 5.25 11.43 8.07
C LEU A 361 3.98 12.16 8.51
N GLU A 362 3.46 13.02 7.63
CA GLU A 362 2.16 13.68 7.81
C GLU A 362 1.00 12.70 8.09
N ASN A 363 1.03 11.51 7.50
CA ASN A 363 0.02 10.47 7.74
C ASN A 363 0.24 9.69 9.06
N GLY A 364 1.27 10.05 9.84
CA GLY A 364 1.63 9.44 11.11
C GLY A 364 2.47 8.16 10.99
N ASN A 365 2.81 7.70 9.77
CA ASN A 365 3.74 6.59 9.60
C ASN A 365 5.13 6.95 10.11
N VAL A 366 5.83 5.95 10.63
CA VAL A 366 7.18 6.14 11.15
C VAL A 366 8.14 5.22 10.41
N SER A 367 9.21 5.79 9.89
CA SER A 367 10.39 5.04 9.42
C SER A 367 11.53 5.29 10.39
N ALA A 368 12.16 4.23 10.88
CA ALA A 368 13.23 4.33 11.85
C ALA A 368 14.34 3.31 11.58
N SER A 369 15.56 3.70 11.91
CA SER A 369 16.74 2.86 11.83
C SER A 369 17.46 2.84 13.18
N TYR A 370 17.99 1.69 13.57
CA TYR A 370 18.65 1.46 14.85
C TYR A 370 19.93 0.67 14.67
N ASN A 371 20.96 1.02 15.46
CA ASN A 371 22.12 0.17 15.69
C ASN A 371 21.84 -0.72 16.90
N ILE A 372 21.92 -2.04 16.71
CA ILE A 372 21.89 -2.99 17.83
C ILE A 372 23.34 -3.47 18.06
N THR A 373 23.89 -3.17 19.22
CA THR A 373 25.23 -3.64 19.62
C THR A 373 25.11 -4.62 20.77
N LEU A 374 25.67 -5.82 20.59
CA LEU A 374 25.66 -6.92 21.55
C LEU A 374 27.07 -7.15 22.10
N ASN A 375 27.20 -7.42 23.40
CA ASN A 375 28.47 -7.85 24.01
C ASN A 375 28.84 -9.28 23.62
N THR A 376 27.83 -10.14 23.44
CA THR A 376 28.02 -11.51 22.97
C THR A 376 27.40 -11.61 21.59
N ALA A 377 28.21 -12.01 20.61
CA ALA A 377 27.76 -12.19 19.24
C ALA A 377 26.58 -13.18 19.19
N MET A 378 25.58 -12.86 18.37
CA MET A 378 24.37 -13.65 18.21
C MET A 378 24.15 -13.96 16.72
N LEU A 379 23.54 -15.11 16.44
CA LEU A 379 23.06 -15.43 15.09
C LEU A 379 21.91 -14.47 14.71
N PRO A 380 21.91 -13.87 13.50
CA PRO A 380 20.78 -13.09 12.96
C PRO A 380 19.39 -13.70 13.26
N THR A 381 19.22 -15.00 13.08
CA THR A 381 17.99 -15.78 13.33
C THR A 381 17.54 -15.69 14.78
N ASN A 382 18.47 -15.79 15.73
CA ASN A 382 18.14 -15.72 17.15
C ASN A 382 17.70 -14.31 17.54
N LEU A 383 18.33 -13.28 16.96
CA LEU A 383 17.93 -11.90 17.19
C LEU A 383 16.59 -11.60 16.52
N LEU A 384 16.36 -12.09 15.30
CA LEU A 384 15.06 -12.01 14.62
C LEU A 384 13.95 -12.66 15.44
N HIS A 385 14.18 -13.85 16.01
CA HIS A 385 13.20 -14.51 16.85
C HIS A 385 12.83 -13.67 18.08
N LEU A 386 13.81 -13.03 18.71
CA LEU A 386 13.57 -12.09 19.80
C LEU A 386 12.76 -10.88 19.33
N LEU A 387 13.08 -10.29 18.18
CA LEU A 387 12.32 -9.17 17.60
C LEU A 387 10.87 -9.57 17.33
N LEU A 388 10.63 -10.74 16.73
CA LEU A 388 9.27 -11.25 16.50
C LEU A 388 8.48 -11.37 17.81
N GLN A 389 9.08 -11.97 18.84
CA GLN A 389 8.43 -12.15 20.14
C GLN A 389 8.08 -10.82 20.82
N GLN A 390 8.92 -9.79 20.69
CA GLN A 390 8.72 -8.53 21.39
C GLN A 390 7.91 -7.50 20.57
N MET A 391 7.95 -7.60 19.23
CA MET A 391 7.39 -6.58 18.35
C MET A 391 6.21 -7.05 17.51
N ALA A 392 6.15 -8.33 17.12
CA ALA A 392 5.23 -8.79 16.07
C ALA A 392 4.05 -9.63 16.59
N VAL A 393 4.11 -10.14 17.82
CA VAL A 393 3.02 -10.95 18.39
C VAL A 393 1.74 -10.12 18.62
N ASN A 394 0.60 -10.74 18.35
CA ASN A 394 -0.75 -10.18 18.47
C ASN A 394 -1.27 -10.14 19.91
N VAL A 395 -0.58 -10.80 20.84
CA VAL A 395 -0.96 -10.86 22.25
C VAL A 395 0.27 -10.61 23.11
N ILE A 396 0.15 -9.79 24.15
CA ILE A 396 1.22 -9.57 25.11
C ILE A 396 1.59 -10.92 25.76
N GLY A 397 2.83 -11.35 25.59
CA GLY A 397 3.30 -12.66 26.08
C GLY A 397 2.88 -13.85 25.21
N GLY A 398 2.33 -13.59 24.02
CA GLY A 398 2.10 -14.61 23.00
C GLY A 398 3.42 -15.17 22.44
N ALA A 399 3.31 -16.24 21.65
CA ALA A 399 4.47 -16.93 21.10
C ALA A 399 4.36 -17.14 19.59
N THR A 400 5.50 -17.17 18.92
CA THR A 400 5.63 -17.55 17.51
C THR A 400 6.34 -18.90 17.41
N ASP A 401 6.25 -19.53 16.23
CA ASP A 401 7.10 -20.67 15.92
C ASP A 401 8.58 -20.37 16.15
N THR A 402 9.30 -21.38 16.62
CA THR A 402 10.76 -21.26 16.80
C THR A 402 11.44 -21.20 15.44
N LEU A 403 12.29 -20.19 15.23
CA LEU A 403 13.18 -20.17 14.08
C LEU A 403 14.41 -21.04 14.35
N ILE A 404 14.78 -21.90 13.41
CA ILE A 404 15.97 -22.75 13.50
C ILE A 404 17.07 -22.12 12.64
N PRO A 405 18.21 -21.70 13.23
CA PRO A 405 19.32 -21.14 12.46
C PRO A 405 19.95 -22.18 11.54
N ALA A 406 20.36 -21.75 10.35
CA ALA A 406 21.15 -22.59 9.46
C ALA A 406 22.54 -22.85 10.06
N SER A 407 23.13 -24.00 9.74
CA SER A 407 24.48 -24.35 10.22
C SER A 407 25.58 -23.44 9.64
N THR A 408 25.29 -22.75 8.53
CA THR A 408 26.19 -21.81 7.85
C THR A 408 26.07 -20.37 8.36
N GLU A 409 25.13 -20.10 9.27
CA GLU A 409 24.90 -18.76 9.80
C GLU A 409 26.03 -18.32 10.74
N VAL A 410 26.44 -17.05 10.63
CA VAL A 410 27.57 -16.49 11.39
C VAL A 410 27.05 -15.56 12.47
N ALA A 411 27.53 -15.76 13.71
CA ALA A 411 27.18 -14.90 14.83
C ALA A 411 27.94 -13.57 14.75
N VAL A 412 27.23 -12.46 14.90
CA VAL A 412 27.79 -11.09 14.86
C VAL A 412 27.31 -10.27 16.05
N SER A 413 28.05 -9.21 16.37
CA SER A 413 27.81 -8.37 17.55
C SER A 413 27.26 -6.99 17.22
N SER A 414 27.10 -6.65 15.94
CA SER A 414 26.59 -5.35 15.51
C SER A 414 25.65 -5.52 14.34
N PHE A 415 24.45 -5.00 14.48
CA PHE A 415 23.40 -5.07 13.47
C PHE A 415 22.86 -3.68 13.18
N GLN A 416 22.42 -3.48 11.95
CA GLN A 416 21.47 -2.42 11.61
C GLN A 416 20.06 -3.02 11.55
N PHE A 417 19.13 -2.37 12.22
CA PHE A 417 17.72 -2.73 12.26
C PHE A 417 16.88 -1.57 11.72
N ASP A 418 16.27 -1.76 10.56
CA ASP A 418 15.40 -0.78 9.91
C ASP A 418 13.95 -1.24 9.97
N LEU A 419 13.03 -0.32 10.22
CA LEU A 419 11.62 -0.64 10.40
C LEU A 419 10.73 0.51 9.93
N VAL A 420 9.67 0.16 9.22
CA VAL A 420 8.53 1.06 8.96
C VAL A 420 7.32 0.58 9.74
N VAL A 421 6.64 1.52 10.40
CA VAL A 421 5.44 1.30 11.19
C VAL A 421 4.32 2.22 10.68
N SER A 422 3.20 1.64 10.30
CA SER A 422 1.97 2.36 9.94
C SER A 422 0.86 1.97 10.91
N TYR A 423 0.25 2.94 11.57
CA TYR A 423 -0.81 2.69 12.55
C TYR A 423 -2.11 3.37 12.15
N ASN A 424 -3.18 2.59 12.01
CA ASN A 424 -4.54 3.09 11.86
C ASN A 424 -5.28 2.98 13.21
N PRO A 425 -5.50 4.10 13.93
CA PRO A 425 -6.18 4.06 15.23
C PRO A 425 -7.67 3.72 15.14
N LEU A 426 -8.32 3.90 13.98
CA LEU A 426 -9.74 3.59 13.81
C LEU A 426 -9.99 2.08 13.72
N GLN A 427 -9.04 1.35 13.12
CA GLN A 427 -9.11 -0.10 12.94
C GLN A 427 -8.28 -0.85 14.01
N ASP A 428 -7.56 -0.13 14.88
CA ASP A 428 -6.53 -0.69 15.76
C ASP A 428 -5.59 -1.65 14.99
N SER A 429 -5.06 -1.18 13.86
CA SER A 429 -4.18 -1.97 12.99
C SER A 429 -2.82 -1.30 12.86
N LEU A 430 -1.78 -2.01 13.28
CA LEU A 430 -0.37 -1.64 13.21
C LEU A 430 0.33 -2.57 12.23
N ILE A 431 0.84 -2.03 11.14
CA ILE A 431 1.57 -2.77 10.13
C ILE A 431 3.03 -2.41 10.20
N MET A 432 3.85 -3.46 10.22
CA MET A 432 5.29 -3.37 10.38
C MET A 432 5.99 -4.07 9.23
N THR A 433 7.02 -3.44 8.72
CA THR A 433 7.98 -4.07 7.82
C THR A 433 9.37 -3.79 8.32
N ALA A 434 10.10 -4.84 8.67
CA ALA A 434 11.37 -4.76 9.38
C ALA A 434 12.47 -5.52 8.63
N THR A 435 13.68 -4.98 8.65
CA THR A 435 14.90 -5.65 8.17
C THR A 435 16.01 -5.54 9.22
N LEU A 436 16.79 -6.61 9.35
CA LEU A 436 17.91 -6.75 10.28
C LEU A 436 19.09 -7.34 9.50
N VAL A 437 20.23 -6.68 9.55
CA VAL A 437 21.44 -7.08 8.82
C VAL A 437 22.68 -6.86 9.67
N ASP A 438 23.71 -7.69 9.46
CA ASP A 438 25.06 -7.37 9.97
C ASP A 438 25.46 -5.96 9.51
N LYS A 439 25.89 -5.12 10.45
CA LYS A 439 26.31 -3.75 10.17
C LYS A 439 27.42 -3.68 9.11
N ASN A 440 28.29 -4.68 9.02
CA ASN A 440 29.36 -4.74 8.00
C ASN A 440 28.84 -5.03 6.58
N HIS A 441 27.62 -5.56 6.46
CA HIS A 441 27.01 -5.95 5.19
C HIS A 441 25.88 -5.01 4.74
N VAL A 442 25.56 -3.95 5.50
CA VAL A 442 24.53 -2.96 5.14
C VAL A 442 24.71 -2.46 3.71
N GLY A 443 25.94 -2.14 3.29
CA GLY A 443 26.23 -1.64 1.95
C GLY A 443 25.84 -2.62 0.83
N ARG A 444 25.85 -3.94 1.08
CA ARG A 444 25.41 -4.97 0.12
C ARG A 444 23.90 -4.99 -0.05
N TYR A 445 23.16 -4.69 1.02
CA TYR A 445 21.70 -4.81 1.08
C TYR A 445 20.96 -3.46 1.10
N ALA A 446 21.69 -2.34 1.05
CA ALA A 446 21.14 -0.99 1.17
C ALA A 446 19.98 -0.72 0.21
N ASP A 447 20.05 -1.30 -0.99
CA ASP A 447 19.06 -1.10 -2.04
C ASP A 447 17.76 -1.85 -1.76
N VAL A 448 17.88 -3.09 -1.28
CA VAL A 448 16.76 -3.94 -0.87
C VAL A 448 16.12 -3.40 0.41
N ILE A 449 16.93 -2.96 1.38
CA ILE A 449 16.48 -2.30 2.61
C ILE A 449 15.66 -1.05 2.22
N SER A 450 16.21 -0.16 1.40
CA SER A 450 15.53 1.07 0.99
C SER A 450 14.23 0.82 0.19
N ALA A 451 14.13 -0.29 -0.53
CA ALA A 451 12.92 -0.66 -1.27
C ALA A 451 11.82 -1.19 -0.35
N THR A 452 12.19 -1.87 0.73
CA THR A 452 11.28 -2.54 1.68
C THR A 452 10.91 -1.68 2.87
N THR A 453 11.77 -0.75 3.28
CA THR A 453 11.48 0.24 4.33
C THR A 453 11.00 1.57 3.74
N SER A 454 10.41 1.51 2.55
CA SER A 454 9.69 2.63 1.93
C SER A 454 8.24 2.67 2.40
N GLU A 455 7.71 3.85 2.68
CA GLU A 455 6.38 4.03 3.30
C GLU A 455 5.19 3.73 2.37
N THR A 456 5.45 3.32 1.12
CA THR A 456 4.43 3.15 0.08
C THR A 456 4.30 1.71 -0.44
N ILE A 457 4.85 0.73 0.29
CA ILE A 457 4.82 -0.67 -0.13
C ILE A 457 3.55 -1.44 0.25
N SER A 458 2.54 -0.81 0.86
CA SER A 458 1.33 -1.52 1.33
C SER A 458 0.02 -0.89 0.83
N ALA A 459 -0.96 -1.72 0.47
CA ALA A 459 -2.30 -1.29 0.08
C ALA A 459 -3.37 -1.98 0.93
N ALA A 460 -4.61 -1.49 0.90
CA ALA A 460 -5.73 -2.20 1.52
C ALA A 460 -5.91 -3.58 0.87
N LEU A 461 -6.37 -4.57 1.64
CA LEU A 461 -6.68 -5.89 1.10
C LEU A 461 -7.75 -5.77 0.00
N GLY A 462 -7.59 -6.52 -1.09
CA GLY A 462 -8.50 -6.44 -2.25
C GLY A 462 -8.32 -5.20 -3.14
N SER A 463 -7.37 -4.31 -2.84
CA SER A 463 -7.07 -3.17 -3.71
C SER A 463 -6.72 -3.62 -5.13
N THR A 464 -7.32 -2.99 -6.12
CA THR A 464 -6.95 -3.20 -7.52
C THR A 464 -5.67 -2.44 -7.85
N LEU A 465 -4.68 -3.14 -8.39
CA LEU A 465 -3.43 -2.54 -8.85
C LEU A 465 -3.49 -2.32 -10.35
N LEU A 466 -3.16 -1.11 -10.76
CA LEU A 466 -3.08 -0.72 -12.17
C LEU A 466 -1.62 -0.43 -12.54
N LEU A 467 -1.31 -0.55 -13.83
CA LEU A 467 0.02 -0.31 -14.38
C LEU A 467 0.09 1.05 -15.03
N GLN A 468 1.19 1.77 -14.76
CA GLN A 468 1.53 3.02 -15.42
C GLN A 468 2.97 2.97 -15.94
N SER A 469 3.23 3.70 -17.02
CA SER A 469 4.57 3.92 -17.52
C SER A 469 4.75 5.37 -17.96
N ASP A 470 5.74 6.04 -17.37
CA ASP A 470 6.11 7.40 -17.68
C ASP A 470 7.40 7.43 -18.52
N GLN A 471 7.48 8.42 -19.41
CA GLN A 471 8.65 8.64 -20.25
C GLN A 471 9.19 10.06 -20.05
N PHE A 472 10.49 10.17 -19.81
CA PHE A 472 11.19 11.44 -19.64
C PHE A 472 12.36 11.56 -20.62
N THR A 473 12.78 12.80 -20.88
CA THR A 473 14.05 13.08 -21.55
C THR A 473 15.05 13.55 -20.50
N ALA A 474 16.20 12.89 -20.44
CA ALA A 474 17.25 13.20 -19.48
C ALA A 474 17.78 14.62 -19.67
N VAL A 475 17.90 15.35 -18.56
CA VAL A 475 18.49 16.69 -18.49
C VAL A 475 19.91 16.61 -17.91
N GLU A 476 20.69 17.70 -17.96
CA GLU A 476 22.02 17.70 -17.36
C GLU A 476 21.92 17.60 -15.83
N GLN A 477 22.35 16.47 -15.30
CA GLN A 477 22.28 16.15 -13.86
C GLN A 477 23.66 15.97 -13.22
N THR A 478 24.74 15.95 -14.01
CA THR A 478 26.10 15.84 -13.49
C THR A 478 26.74 17.21 -13.38
N ARG A 479 27.23 17.56 -12.19
CA ARG A 479 27.91 18.81 -11.94
C ARG A 479 29.33 18.53 -11.49
N SER A 480 30.31 19.07 -12.22
CA SER A 480 31.75 19.00 -11.87
C SER A 480 32.11 19.77 -10.60
N LYS A 481 31.12 20.47 -10.01
CA LYS A 481 31.26 21.29 -8.82
C LYS A 481 30.19 20.90 -7.80
N ALA A 482 30.52 21.01 -6.52
CA ALA A 482 29.56 20.86 -5.44
C ALA A 482 29.76 21.94 -4.38
N ASP A 483 28.67 22.48 -3.85
CA ASP A 483 28.68 23.44 -2.77
C ASP A 483 27.93 22.87 -1.57
N PHE A 484 28.43 23.15 -0.38
CA PHE A 484 27.83 22.70 0.88
C PHE A 484 27.55 23.90 1.76
N LEU A 485 26.31 24.02 2.20
CA LEU A 485 25.91 25.01 3.19
C LEU A 485 25.61 24.28 4.51
N PHE A 486 26.47 24.48 5.50
CA PHE A 486 26.22 24.01 6.87
C PHE A 486 25.43 25.06 7.65
N VAL A 487 24.40 24.61 8.35
CA VAL A 487 23.53 25.42 9.20
C VAL A 487 23.61 24.82 10.58
N ILE A 488 24.44 25.41 11.44
CA ILE A 488 24.81 24.81 12.71
C ILE A 488 24.16 25.57 13.85
N ASP A 489 23.44 24.84 14.68
CA ASP A 489 22.90 25.33 15.93
C ASP A 489 24.01 25.82 16.86
N ASN A 490 23.90 27.08 17.25
CA ASN A 490 24.84 27.81 18.11
C ASN A 490 24.29 28.06 19.52
N SER A 491 23.26 27.32 19.93
CA SER A 491 22.67 27.34 21.26
C SER A 491 23.60 26.75 22.33
N GLY A 492 23.19 26.89 23.59
CA GLY A 492 23.97 26.52 24.78
C GLY A 492 24.35 25.04 24.86
N SER A 493 23.52 24.15 24.32
CA SER A 493 23.64 22.68 24.40
C SER A 493 24.66 22.11 23.41
N MET A 494 24.90 22.79 22.30
CA MET A 494 25.59 22.27 21.11
C MET A 494 27.13 22.16 21.21
N SER A 495 27.73 22.36 22.38
CA SER A 495 29.19 22.42 22.53
C SER A 495 29.88 21.14 22.06
N ASP A 496 29.38 19.98 22.46
CA ASP A 496 30.04 18.70 22.21
C ASP A 496 29.89 18.30 20.73
N GLU A 497 28.70 18.54 20.16
CA GLU A 497 28.34 18.30 18.77
C GLU A 497 29.16 19.18 17.82
N GLN A 498 29.30 20.48 18.12
CA GLN A 498 30.13 21.41 17.34
C GLN A 498 31.61 20.97 17.32
N ASN A 499 32.15 20.57 18.47
CA ASN A 499 33.53 20.11 18.57
C ASN A 499 33.76 18.82 17.76
N GLU A 500 32.81 17.90 17.81
CA GLU A 500 32.90 16.67 17.05
C GLU A 500 32.76 16.89 15.55
N LEU A 501 31.78 17.70 15.12
CA LEU A 501 31.60 18.06 13.71
C LEU A 501 32.87 18.71 13.15
N SER A 502 33.51 19.60 13.93
CA SER A 502 34.82 20.17 13.61
C SER A 502 35.90 19.08 13.48
N ARG A 503 36.01 18.17 14.45
CA ARG A 503 36.99 17.06 14.43
C ARG A 503 36.88 16.16 13.19
N LEU A 504 35.66 15.89 12.75
CA LEU A 504 35.37 14.98 11.63
C LEU A 504 35.44 15.66 10.26
N THR A 505 35.64 16.97 10.23
CA THR A 505 35.80 17.76 8.99
C THR A 505 36.91 17.23 8.10
N GLN A 506 38.00 16.71 8.67
CA GLN A 506 39.11 16.14 7.90
C GLN A 506 38.71 14.89 7.11
N SER A 507 37.88 14.03 7.69
CA SER A 507 37.36 12.81 7.05
C SER A 507 36.48 13.18 5.85
N PHE A 508 35.53 14.09 6.07
CA PHE A 508 34.69 14.65 5.00
C PHE A 508 35.52 15.25 3.86
N ILE A 509 36.49 16.11 4.18
CA ILE A 509 37.38 16.76 3.21
C ILE A 509 38.21 15.74 2.42
N GLN A 510 38.70 14.68 3.07
CA GLN A 510 39.44 13.62 2.41
C GLN A 510 38.55 12.84 1.43
N THR A 511 37.33 12.48 1.85
CA THR A 511 36.38 11.73 1.00
C THR A 511 35.97 12.55 -0.22
N ILE A 512 35.58 13.81 -0.04
CA ILE A 512 35.20 14.65 -1.19
C ILE A 512 36.42 15.03 -2.04
N GLY A 513 37.59 15.27 -1.44
CA GLY A 513 38.83 15.50 -2.17
C GLY A 513 39.23 14.30 -3.04
N ALA A 514 38.95 13.08 -2.59
CA ALA A 514 39.18 11.86 -3.35
C ALA A 514 38.21 11.67 -4.53
N SER A 515 37.01 12.28 -4.47
CA SER A 515 36.02 12.22 -5.56
C SER A 515 36.42 13.01 -6.81
N GLY A 516 37.37 13.96 -6.68
CA GLY A 516 37.79 14.86 -7.76
C GLY A 516 36.79 15.98 -8.07
N ILE A 517 35.75 16.14 -7.26
CA ILE A 517 34.76 17.22 -7.38
C ILE A 517 35.37 18.54 -6.87
N ASP A 518 35.22 19.63 -7.64
CA ASP A 518 35.58 20.97 -7.18
C ASP A 518 34.53 21.46 -6.18
N TYR A 519 34.89 21.49 -4.89
CA TYR A 519 33.94 21.79 -3.82
C TYR A 519 34.22 23.07 -3.03
N GLN A 520 33.17 23.66 -2.46
CA GLN A 520 33.25 24.76 -1.52
C GLN A 520 32.27 24.55 -0.37
N VAL A 521 32.65 24.94 0.84
CA VAL A 521 31.85 24.81 2.06
C VAL A 521 31.65 26.18 2.68
N GLY A 522 30.40 26.57 2.90
CA GLY A 522 30.02 27.75 3.67
C GLY A 522 29.24 27.34 4.91
N THR A 523 29.33 28.14 5.96
CA THR A 523 28.65 27.88 7.24
C THR A 523 27.87 29.11 7.68
N ILE A 524 26.63 28.89 8.10
CA ILE A 524 25.76 29.85 8.80
C ILE A 524 25.26 29.21 10.11
N THR A 525 24.49 29.96 10.89
CA THR A 525 23.88 29.46 12.14
C THR A 525 22.36 29.41 12.03
N THR A 526 21.72 28.70 12.95
CA THR A 526 20.26 28.60 13.07
C THR A 526 19.56 29.90 13.48
N ASP A 527 20.33 30.96 13.79
CA ASP A 527 19.86 32.28 14.21
C ASP A 527 20.35 33.44 13.32
N SER A 528 21.10 33.13 12.25
CA SER A 528 21.68 34.14 11.36
C SER A 528 21.93 33.59 9.96
N ASP A 529 21.60 34.38 8.93
CA ASP A 529 21.94 34.10 7.54
C ASP A 529 23.37 34.50 7.19
N GLN A 530 24.12 35.14 8.09
CA GLN A 530 25.46 35.63 7.79
C GLN A 530 26.47 34.48 7.68
N LEU A 531 27.19 34.47 6.56
CA LEU A 531 28.29 33.54 6.33
C LEU A 531 29.42 33.76 7.36
N ARG A 532 29.88 32.66 7.94
CA ARG A 532 30.97 32.64 8.91
C ARG A 532 32.35 32.73 8.24
N GLY A 533 33.35 33.10 9.04
CA GLY A 533 34.74 33.12 8.62
C GLY A 533 34.98 33.98 7.39
N VAL A 534 35.54 33.35 6.36
CA VAL A 534 35.80 33.98 5.05
C VAL A 534 34.68 33.72 4.03
N GLY A 535 33.58 33.11 4.47
CA GLY A 535 32.50 32.63 3.61
C GLY A 535 32.75 31.21 3.10
N PHE A 536 32.38 30.96 1.85
CA PHE A 536 32.63 29.67 1.22
C PHE A 536 34.12 29.44 0.99
N THR A 537 34.64 28.31 1.45
CA THR A 537 36.05 27.95 1.38
C THR A 537 36.24 26.45 1.17
N HIS A 538 37.44 26.06 0.76
CA HIS A 538 37.91 24.68 0.69
C HIS A 538 39.11 24.42 1.62
N ASP A 539 39.50 25.44 2.41
CA ASP A 539 40.58 25.34 3.39
C ASP A 539 40.09 24.60 4.64
N ALA A 540 40.71 23.46 4.94
CA ALA A 540 40.26 22.59 6.03
C ALA A 540 40.27 23.26 7.39
N THR A 541 41.32 24.03 7.70
CA THR A 541 41.45 24.71 8.99
C THR A 541 40.39 25.79 9.16
N GLN A 542 40.04 26.51 8.09
CA GLN A 542 38.97 27.48 8.13
C GLN A 542 37.59 26.81 8.29
N ILE A 543 37.32 25.70 7.60
CA ILE A 543 36.06 24.95 7.75
C ILE A 543 35.92 24.42 9.18
N GLU A 544 36.98 23.81 9.72
CA GLU A 544 37.03 23.33 11.11
C GLU A 544 36.69 24.45 12.11
N ALA A 545 37.21 25.66 11.90
CA ALA A 545 36.92 26.82 12.74
C ALA A 545 35.49 27.34 12.56
N ASP A 546 34.96 27.30 11.33
CA ASP A 546 33.61 27.76 11.03
C ASP A 546 32.54 26.83 11.59
N PHE A 547 32.83 25.54 11.76
CA PHE A 547 31.93 24.56 12.39
C PHE A 547 31.78 24.71 13.90
N ILE A 548 32.54 25.62 14.52
CA ILE A 548 32.41 25.97 15.94
C ILE A 548 31.86 27.40 16.05
N PRO A 549 30.54 27.61 15.83
CA PRO A 549 29.94 28.93 16.01
C PRO A 549 29.94 29.44 17.45
N GLY A 550 30.16 28.56 18.41
CA GLY A 550 30.02 28.85 19.83
C GLY A 550 28.59 28.61 20.30
N THR A 551 28.36 28.86 21.59
CA THR A 551 27.14 28.45 22.31
C THR A 551 26.33 29.61 22.89
N HIS A 552 26.47 30.80 22.29
CA HIS A 552 25.83 32.05 22.75
C HIS A 552 24.70 32.50 21.80
N GLY A 553 24.23 31.61 20.94
CA GLY A 553 23.17 31.86 19.98
C GLY A 553 21.79 32.03 20.61
N SER A 554 20.80 32.14 19.73
CA SER A 554 19.39 32.08 20.10
C SER A 554 19.04 30.77 20.83
N ALA A 555 17.89 30.77 21.51
CA ALA A 555 17.21 29.56 22.00
C ALA A 555 15.95 29.30 21.16
N THR A 556 15.98 29.71 19.90
CA THR A 556 14.87 29.60 18.96
C THR A 556 15.48 29.19 17.65
N GLU A 557 15.45 27.89 17.40
CA GLU A 557 16.25 27.28 16.35
C GLU A 557 15.51 27.29 15.01
N ARG A 558 15.98 28.16 14.11
CA ARG A 558 15.31 28.46 12.84
C ARG A 558 16.19 28.10 11.64
N GLY A 559 16.85 26.94 11.71
CA GLY A 559 17.78 26.48 10.68
C GLY A 559 17.20 26.51 9.27
N ILE A 560 16.00 25.97 9.06
CA ILE A 560 15.34 25.99 7.74
C ILE A 560 15.10 27.42 7.27
N PHE A 561 14.58 28.30 8.14
CA PHE A 561 14.26 29.69 7.80
C PHE A 561 15.52 30.49 7.43
N PHE A 562 16.59 30.36 8.21
CA PHE A 562 17.83 31.08 7.91
C PHE A 562 18.56 30.50 6.70
N ALA A 563 18.45 29.20 6.43
CA ALA A 563 18.93 28.60 5.19
C ALA A 563 18.18 29.15 3.96
N GLU A 564 16.85 29.22 4.00
CA GLU A 564 16.07 29.84 2.92
C GLU A 564 16.39 31.32 2.76
N LYS A 565 16.49 32.05 3.87
CA LYS A 565 16.85 33.47 3.86
C LYS A 565 18.25 33.69 3.26
N ALA A 566 19.21 32.84 3.60
CA ALA A 566 20.57 32.91 3.07
C ALA A 566 20.62 32.56 1.56
N LEU A 567 19.77 31.64 1.11
CA LEU A 567 19.66 31.17 -0.27
C LEU A 567 18.64 31.94 -1.12
N ASP A 568 18.00 32.97 -0.57
CA ASP A 568 17.04 33.80 -1.31
C ASP A 568 17.69 34.35 -2.60
N PRO A 569 17.02 34.24 -3.76
CA PRO A 569 17.63 34.54 -5.05
C PRO A 569 17.94 36.04 -5.26
N VAL A 570 17.39 36.93 -4.42
CA VAL A 570 17.52 38.38 -4.57
C VAL A 570 18.41 38.97 -3.47
N ASN A 571 18.15 38.62 -2.22
CA ASN A 571 18.73 39.25 -1.04
C ASN A 571 19.54 38.28 -0.17
N GLY A 572 19.60 37.00 -0.53
CA GLY A 572 20.28 35.99 0.28
C GLY A 572 21.78 36.22 0.35
N THR A 573 22.35 36.09 1.54
CA THR A 573 23.80 36.24 1.79
C THR A 573 24.65 35.24 1.02
N VAL A 574 24.19 33.98 0.91
CA VAL A 574 24.85 32.91 0.15
C VAL A 574 24.74 33.20 -1.34
N THR A 575 23.56 33.63 -1.80
CA THR A 575 23.34 34.05 -3.18
C THR A 575 24.20 35.24 -3.57
N GLN A 576 24.30 36.26 -2.71
CA GLN A 576 25.13 37.44 -2.90
C GLN A 576 26.63 37.11 -2.93
N ALA A 577 27.04 36.07 -2.19
CA ALA A 577 28.39 35.53 -2.26
C ALA A 577 28.66 34.76 -3.58
N GLY A 578 27.64 34.55 -4.42
CA GLY A 578 27.75 33.88 -5.72
C GLY A 578 27.51 32.37 -5.67
N TYR A 579 26.79 31.88 -4.64
CA TYR A 579 26.54 30.47 -4.40
C TYR A 579 25.04 30.10 -4.53
N PRO A 580 24.70 28.89 -4.99
CA PRO A 580 25.64 27.90 -5.50
C PRO A 580 26.30 28.38 -6.79
N ARG A 581 27.58 28.01 -6.96
CA ARG A 581 28.38 28.36 -8.13
C ARG A 581 27.66 27.83 -9.38
N VAL A 582 27.81 28.54 -10.49
CA VAL A 582 27.25 28.09 -11.78
C VAL A 582 27.75 26.68 -12.09
N GLY A 583 26.80 25.77 -12.30
CA GLY A 583 27.11 24.36 -12.55
C GLY A 583 27.58 23.58 -11.32
N ALA A 584 27.35 24.07 -10.09
CA ALA A 584 27.54 23.31 -8.84
C ALA A 584 26.23 22.76 -8.26
N SER A 585 26.22 21.53 -7.74
CA SER A 585 25.10 21.03 -6.92
C SER A 585 25.17 21.70 -5.55
N LEU A 586 24.04 21.94 -4.88
CA LEU A 586 24.04 22.42 -3.49
C LEU A 586 23.47 21.37 -2.54
N SER A 587 24.25 21.05 -1.51
CA SER A 587 23.80 20.29 -0.34
C SER A 587 23.70 21.23 0.86
N VAL A 588 22.60 21.17 1.60
CA VAL A 588 22.40 21.89 2.85
C VAL A 588 22.44 20.88 3.99
N ILE A 589 23.24 21.12 5.02
CA ILE A 589 23.37 20.23 6.18
C ILE A 589 22.95 21.02 7.40
N ILE A 590 21.84 20.63 8.00
CA ILE A 590 21.29 21.29 9.19
C ILE A 590 21.61 20.44 10.42
N VAL A 591 22.20 21.05 11.43
CA VAL A 591 22.64 20.38 12.67
C VAL A 591 22.01 21.12 13.85
N SER A 592 21.14 20.46 14.61
CA SER A 592 20.36 21.08 15.69
C SER A 592 19.91 20.05 16.71
N ASP A 593 20.16 20.31 18.00
CA ASP A 593 19.70 19.43 19.08
C ASP A 593 18.31 19.80 19.62
N GLU A 594 17.74 20.88 19.08
CA GLU A 594 16.38 21.39 19.31
C GLU A 594 15.45 21.17 18.10
N PRO A 595 14.11 21.20 18.27
CA PRO A 595 13.17 21.08 17.16
C PRO A 595 13.22 22.32 16.26
N SER A 596 12.88 22.18 14.98
CA SER A 596 12.71 23.32 14.07
C SER A 596 11.61 24.26 14.58
N GLN A 597 11.94 25.54 14.72
CA GLN A 597 11.02 26.60 15.14
C GLN A 597 10.79 27.63 14.02
N TYR A 598 10.69 27.17 12.77
CA TYR A 598 10.57 27.97 11.54
C TYR A 598 9.62 29.17 11.68
N GLY A 599 8.38 28.90 12.05
CA GLY A 599 7.31 29.90 12.21
C GLY A 599 5.96 29.35 11.78
N ASN A 600 4.87 29.98 12.24
CA ASN A 600 3.49 29.50 12.01
C ASN A 600 2.71 30.33 10.98
N ASN A 601 3.30 31.33 10.34
CA ASN A 601 2.57 32.21 9.43
C ASN A 601 3.43 32.76 8.27
N PRO A 602 3.42 32.09 7.10
CA PRO A 602 2.87 30.75 6.88
C PRO A 602 3.70 29.67 7.63
N PRO A 603 3.12 28.50 7.93
CA PRO A 603 3.90 27.35 8.36
C PRO A 603 4.83 26.89 7.22
N PHE A 604 5.91 26.19 7.57
CA PHE A 604 6.78 25.55 6.58
C PHE A 604 6.06 24.37 5.91
N ASP A 605 6.16 24.27 4.59
CA ASP A 605 5.68 23.14 3.80
C ASP A 605 6.89 22.36 3.26
N PRO A 606 7.15 21.13 3.74
CA PRO A 606 8.26 20.31 3.28
C PRO A 606 8.21 19.96 1.78
N SER A 607 7.03 20.02 1.15
CA SER A 607 6.83 19.70 -0.26
C SER A 607 6.89 20.93 -1.19
N GLN A 608 6.67 22.13 -0.65
CA GLN A 608 6.65 23.40 -1.39
C GLN A 608 7.58 24.43 -0.76
N ASN A 609 8.85 24.40 -1.13
CA ASN A 609 9.88 25.28 -0.59
C ASN A 609 11.04 25.48 -1.57
N LEU A 610 11.91 26.43 -1.22
CA LEU A 610 13.05 26.82 -2.05
C LEU A 610 14.02 25.67 -2.33
N PHE A 611 14.17 24.71 -1.40
CA PHE A 611 15.07 23.57 -1.58
C PHE A 611 14.53 22.59 -2.64
N VAL A 612 13.26 22.23 -2.55
CA VAL A 612 12.58 21.36 -3.52
C VAL A 612 12.55 22.03 -4.90
N ASP A 613 12.20 23.31 -4.96
CA ASP A 613 12.07 24.06 -6.22
C ASP A 613 13.39 24.18 -6.98
N ASN A 614 14.50 24.34 -6.25
CA ASN A 614 15.84 24.50 -6.86
C ASN A 614 16.64 23.19 -6.94
N GLY A 615 16.08 22.07 -6.47
CA GLY A 615 16.80 20.81 -6.44
C GLY A 615 18.06 20.88 -5.55
N TYR A 616 17.91 21.48 -4.37
CA TYR A 616 18.91 21.43 -3.30
C TYR A 616 18.61 20.24 -2.38
N ARG A 617 19.64 19.47 -2.02
CA ARG A 617 19.51 18.31 -1.14
C ARG A 617 19.75 18.73 0.30
N VAL A 618 18.81 18.45 1.20
CA VAL A 618 18.92 18.81 2.62
C VAL A 618 19.20 17.56 3.44
N TYR A 619 20.20 17.63 4.31
CA TYR A 619 20.53 16.61 5.29
C TYR A 619 20.29 17.17 6.68
N ALA A 620 19.86 16.31 7.60
CA ALA A 620 19.56 16.71 8.97
C ALA A 620 20.34 15.85 9.97
N ILE A 621 21.04 16.49 10.90
CA ILE A 621 21.63 15.85 12.08
C ILE A 621 20.89 16.41 13.28
N VAL A 622 19.87 15.68 13.73
CA VAL A 622 18.85 16.19 14.67
C VAL A 622 18.41 15.12 15.65
N LYS A 623 17.76 15.50 16.75
CA LYS A 623 17.22 14.53 17.73
C LYS A 623 15.98 13.80 17.16
N PRO A 624 15.98 12.46 17.09
CA PRO A 624 14.82 11.67 16.64
C PRO A 624 13.54 11.93 17.45
N GLY A 625 13.68 12.26 18.74
CA GLY A 625 12.56 12.60 19.61
C GLY A 625 11.77 13.82 19.15
N HIS A 626 12.35 14.67 18.30
CA HIS A 626 11.71 15.87 17.75
C HIS A 626 11.02 15.63 16.40
N ALA A 627 11.14 14.44 15.79
CA ALA A 627 10.62 14.14 14.45
C ALA A 627 9.11 14.43 14.29
N SER A 628 8.29 14.27 15.33
CA SER A 628 6.83 14.54 15.23
C SER A 628 6.44 16.01 15.40
N ILE A 629 7.38 16.90 15.75
CA ILE A 629 7.13 18.33 16.00
C ILE A 629 8.08 19.25 15.23
N SER A 630 9.03 18.69 14.49
CA SER A 630 10.08 19.36 13.74
C SER A 630 9.92 19.01 12.26
N GLN A 631 10.38 19.89 11.37
CA GLN A 631 10.30 19.67 9.91
C GLN A 631 11.67 19.37 9.29
N TYR A 632 12.73 19.23 10.08
CA TYR A 632 14.08 18.98 9.55
C TYR A 632 14.17 17.62 8.85
N ASP A 633 13.59 16.59 9.45
CA ASP A 633 13.53 15.23 8.91
C ASP A 633 12.62 15.15 7.69
N ASP A 634 11.43 15.76 7.74
CA ASP A 634 10.54 15.85 6.58
C ASP A 634 11.21 16.55 5.39
N LEU A 635 11.92 17.66 5.65
CA LEU A 635 12.67 18.38 4.65
C LEU A 635 13.81 17.53 4.09
N ALA A 636 14.52 16.81 4.94
CA ALA A 636 15.60 15.93 4.49
C ALA A 636 15.07 14.81 3.58
N VAL A 637 13.94 14.17 3.93
CA VAL A 637 13.33 13.12 3.11
C VAL A 637 12.78 13.67 1.79
N SER A 638 12.09 14.80 1.82
CA SER A 638 11.52 15.44 0.62
C SER A 638 12.58 15.94 -0.38
N THR A 639 13.79 16.23 0.09
CA THR A 639 14.90 16.71 -0.75
C THR A 639 15.97 15.65 -1.02
N LEU A 640 15.67 14.37 -0.75
CA LEU A 640 16.51 13.20 -1.02
C LEU A 640 17.78 13.10 -0.15
N GLY A 641 17.84 13.80 0.96
CA GLY A 641 18.94 13.68 1.89
C GLY A 641 18.75 12.54 2.87
N LYS A 642 19.48 12.64 3.98
CA LYS A 642 19.52 11.64 5.06
C LYS A 642 19.40 12.35 6.39
N ILE A 643 18.93 11.59 7.37
CA ILE A 643 18.80 12.02 8.75
C ILE A 643 19.76 11.20 9.59
N LEU A 644 20.40 11.85 10.56
CA LEU A 644 21.20 11.20 11.59
C LEU A 644 20.76 11.69 12.95
N ASN A 645 20.70 10.78 13.92
CA ASN A 645 20.56 11.12 15.32
C ASN A 645 21.81 11.89 15.79
N ILE A 646 21.60 13.14 16.18
CA ILE A 646 22.66 14.03 16.65
C ILE A 646 23.45 13.45 17.84
N ASP A 647 22.80 12.65 18.69
CA ASP A 647 23.45 12.03 19.86
C ASP A 647 24.42 10.89 19.47
N LEU A 648 24.35 10.39 18.22
CA LEU A 648 25.21 9.31 17.71
C LEU A 648 26.44 9.82 16.97
N ILE A 649 27.28 10.54 17.72
CA ILE A 649 28.57 11.06 17.30
C ILE A 649 29.42 10.01 16.54
N SER A 650 29.39 8.74 16.95
CA SER A 650 30.17 7.67 16.28
C SER A 650 29.79 7.42 14.82
N GLU A 651 28.63 7.90 14.36
CA GLU A 651 28.12 7.70 13.00
C GLU A 651 28.32 8.92 12.09
N TYR A 652 28.80 10.05 12.63
CA TYR A 652 28.97 11.30 11.87
C TYR A 652 29.92 11.11 10.68
N ASP A 653 31.00 10.35 10.85
CA ASP A 653 31.94 10.05 9.76
C ASP A 653 31.25 9.34 8.58
N ASN A 654 30.47 8.29 8.87
CA ASN A 654 29.74 7.54 7.87
C ASN A 654 28.67 8.40 7.17
N PHE A 655 28.00 9.24 7.95
CA PHE A 655 27.02 10.19 7.43
C PHE A 655 27.65 11.22 6.51
N MET A 656 28.78 11.83 6.90
CA MET A 656 29.50 12.80 6.07
C MET A 656 30.06 12.17 4.79
N ASN A 657 30.52 10.92 4.86
CA ASN A 657 30.90 10.17 3.66
C ASN A 657 29.73 9.98 2.71
N THR A 658 28.53 9.70 3.24
CA THR A 658 27.31 9.61 2.44
C THR A 658 26.97 10.96 1.79
N VAL A 659 27.04 12.07 2.55
CA VAL A 659 26.82 13.42 2.03
C VAL A 659 27.80 13.77 0.91
N ALA A 660 29.08 13.44 1.08
CA ALA A 660 30.14 13.66 0.10
C ALA A 660 29.95 12.81 -1.17
N ASN A 661 29.62 11.52 -1.03
CA ASN A 661 29.38 10.61 -2.16
C ASN A 661 28.16 11.02 -2.99
N ASN A 662 27.19 11.65 -2.35
CA ASN A 662 25.98 12.16 -2.98
C ASN A 662 26.17 13.53 -3.66
N ALA A 663 27.35 14.14 -3.54
CA ALA A 663 27.66 15.43 -4.13
C ALA A 663 27.78 15.36 -5.66
N GLY A 664 27.46 16.46 -6.35
CA GLY A 664 27.59 16.56 -7.80
C GLY A 664 26.38 16.05 -8.60
N ALA A 665 25.38 15.43 -7.95
CA ALA A 665 24.10 15.08 -8.56
C ALA A 665 23.04 16.15 -8.27
N THR A 666 22.24 16.55 -9.27
CA THR A 666 21.07 17.42 -9.05
C THR A 666 19.94 16.66 -8.36
N SER A 667 19.28 17.24 -7.34
CA SER A 667 18.13 16.58 -6.68
C SER A 667 16.78 16.79 -7.39
N ALA A 668 16.76 17.52 -8.52
CA ALA A 668 15.58 17.61 -9.39
C ALA A 668 15.33 16.26 -10.08
N GLY A 669 14.60 15.37 -9.40
CA GLY A 669 14.23 14.05 -9.90
C GLY A 669 13.16 14.08 -11.00
N TYR A 670 12.88 12.90 -11.55
CA TYR A 670 11.82 12.68 -12.54
C TYR A 670 10.50 12.38 -11.81
N LYS A 671 9.64 13.40 -11.68
CA LYS A 671 8.33 13.30 -11.00
C LYS A 671 7.38 12.39 -11.76
N LEU A 672 6.84 11.38 -11.08
CA LEU A 672 5.89 10.43 -11.66
C LEU A 672 4.51 11.08 -11.82
N SER A 673 3.89 10.84 -12.98
CA SER A 673 2.67 11.53 -13.43
C SER A 673 1.45 11.28 -12.54
N LEU A 674 1.35 10.07 -11.97
CA LEU A 674 0.22 9.68 -11.11
C LEU A 674 0.49 9.82 -9.62
N ALA A 675 1.74 10.06 -9.20
CA ALA A 675 2.10 10.07 -7.79
C ALA A 675 1.44 11.21 -6.99
N ALA A 676 0.98 12.27 -7.65
CA ALA A 676 0.23 13.35 -7.02
C ALA A 676 -1.23 12.99 -6.67
N THR A 677 -1.78 11.94 -7.29
CA THR A 677 -3.21 11.58 -7.16
C THR A 677 -3.44 10.12 -6.75
N HIS A 678 -2.40 9.29 -6.81
CA HIS A 678 -2.48 7.86 -6.53
C HIS A 678 -1.30 7.42 -5.69
N GLN A 679 -1.53 6.40 -4.87
CA GLN A 679 -0.47 5.73 -4.15
C GLN A 679 0.34 4.84 -5.10
N ILE A 680 1.62 5.15 -5.29
CA ILE A 680 2.55 4.35 -6.08
C ILE A 680 3.15 3.25 -5.22
N LEU A 681 3.16 2.01 -5.70
CA LEU A 681 3.85 0.92 -5.02
C LEU A 681 5.34 0.98 -5.31
N SER A 682 6.13 1.49 -4.35
CA SER A 682 7.56 1.77 -4.58
C SER A 682 8.41 0.54 -4.90
N SER A 683 8.01 -0.66 -4.46
CA SER A 683 8.67 -1.93 -4.76
C SER A 683 8.47 -2.40 -6.20
N SER A 684 7.43 -1.92 -6.87
CA SER A 684 7.11 -2.28 -8.26
C SER A 684 7.85 -1.46 -9.32
N LEU A 685 8.57 -0.40 -8.93
CA LEU A 685 9.24 0.48 -9.91
C LEU A 685 10.29 -0.28 -10.71
N SER A 686 10.27 -0.09 -12.03
CA SER A 686 11.31 -0.50 -12.97
C SER A 686 11.75 0.70 -13.79
N VAL A 687 13.06 0.89 -13.92
CA VAL A 687 13.63 2.04 -14.64
C VAL A 687 14.54 1.55 -15.77
N LYS A 688 14.35 2.14 -16.95
CA LYS A 688 15.20 1.94 -18.12
C LYS A 688 15.72 3.26 -18.66
N VAL A 689 16.96 3.26 -19.13
CA VAL A 689 17.61 4.38 -19.83
C VAL A 689 18.01 3.88 -21.21
N ASP A 690 17.50 4.53 -22.26
CA ASP A 690 17.63 4.12 -23.66
C ASP A 690 17.27 2.63 -23.88
N GLY A 691 16.26 2.16 -23.15
CA GLY A 691 15.78 0.76 -23.19
C GLY A 691 16.61 -0.23 -22.36
N VAL A 692 17.72 0.18 -21.76
CA VAL A 692 18.56 -0.66 -20.89
C VAL A 692 18.09 -0.53 -19.44
N ALA A 693 17.86 -1.66 -18.76
CA ALA A 693 17.48 -1.68 -17.36
C ALA A 693 18.59 -1.10 -16.48
N VAL A 694 18.22 -0.16 -15.61
CA VAL A 694 19.10 0.39 -14.58
C VAL A 694 18.69 -0.20 -13.24
N GLN A 695 19.66 -0.69 -12.48
CA GLN A 695 19.40 -1.28 -11.18
C GLN A 695 19.01 -0.20 -10.17
N ARG A 696 18.12 -0.54 -9.24
CA ARG A 696 17.83 0.31 -8.09
C ARG A 696 19.09 0.34 -7.24
N SER A 697 19.67 1.52 -7.03
CA SER A 697 20.83 1.63 -6.16
C SER A 697 20.99 3.00 -5.54
N THR A 698 21.30 3.03 -4.26
CA THR A 698 21.64 4.24 -3.51
C THR A 698 22.97 4.83 -3.97
N ALA A 699 23.94 4.01 -4.36
CA ALA A 699 25.28 4.45 -4.76
C ALA A 699 25.43 4.66 -6.29
N ASN A 700 24.87 3.77 -7.11
CA ASN A 700 25.05 3.80 -8.56
C ASN A 700 23.83 3.21 -9.30
N GLY A 701 22.73 3.95 -9.31
CA GLY A 701 21.47 3.46 -9.88
C GLY A 701 20.38 4.51 -9.81
N TRP A 702 19.18 4.09 -9.44
CA TRP A 702 18.05 4.97 -9.16
C TRP A 702 17.41 4.69 -7.79
N GLN A 703 16.72 5.67 -7.24
CA GLN A 703 15.85 5.56 -6.06
C GLN A 703 14.55 6.33 -6.28
N TYR A 704 13.45 5.85 -5.69
CA TYR A 704 12.15 6.53 -5.67
C TYR A 704 11.89 7.16 -4.30
N TYR A 705 11.43 8.41 -4.31
CA TYR A 705 11.21 9.20 -3.10
C TYR A 705 9.75 9.64 -3.02
N PRO A 706 8.93 9.00 -2.17
CA PRO A 706 7.48 9.22 -2.11
C PRO A 706 7.05 10.67 -1.89
N LEU A 707 7.72 11.42 -1.00
CA LEU A 707 7.37 12.82 -0.70
C LEU A 707 7.63 13.75 -1.89
N SER A 708 8.76 13.60 -2.56
CA SER A 708 9.07 14.35 -3.79
C SER A 708 8.34 13.81 -5.03
N GLN A 709 7.74 12.62 -4.90
CA GLN A 709 7.05 11.88 -5.95
C GLN A 709 7.95 11.59 -7.17
N ALA A 710 9.26 11.52 -6.97
CA ALA A 710 10.24 11.49 -8.05
C ALA A 710 11.22 10.33 -7.96
N VAL A 711 11.68 9.89 -9.13
CA VAL A 711 12.82 8.98 -9.28
C VAL A 711 14.08 9.77 -9.55
N VAL A 712 15.16 9.44 -8.85
CA VAL A 712 16.43 10.16 -8.93
C VAL A 712 17.56 9.17 -9.17
N PHE A 713 18.50 9.55 -10.03
CA PHE A 713 19.67 8.73 -10.36
C PHE A 713 20.90 9.17 -9.57
N THR A 714 21.77 8.22 -9.28
CA THR A 714 23.04 8.45 -8.57
C THR A 714 24.21 7.77 -9.28
N GLY A 715 25.42 8.26 -9.06
CA GLY A 715 26.66 7.69 -9.60
C GLY A 715 26.77 7.76 -11.13
N ALA A 716 27.37 6.72 -11.71
CA ALA A 716 27.54 6.57 -13.15
C ALA A 716 26.24 6.18 -13.89
N ALA A 717 25.17 5.85 -13.16
CA ALA A 717 23.86 5.57 -13.72
C ALA A 717 23.07 6.84 -14.10
N ILE A 718 23.58 8.03 -13.75
CA ILE A 718 22.99 9.30 -14.16
C ILE A 718 22.90 9.36 -15.70
N PRO A 719 21.69 9.45 -16.29
CA PRO A 719 21.52 9.41 -17.73
C PRO A 719 22.18 10.61 -18.42
N ALA A 720 22.81 10.37 -19.57
CA ALA A 720 23.35 11.45 -20.39
C ALA A 720 22.23 12.35 -20.92
N VAL A 721 22.51 13.64 -21.09
CA VAL A 721 21.53 14.60 -21.62
C VAL A 721 20.92 14.12 -22.93
N GLY A 722 19.60 14.13 -23.02
CA GLY A 722 18.84 13.67 -24.19
C GLY A 722 18.54 12.17 -24.21
N ALA A 723 19.07 11.38 -23.29
CA ALA A 723 18.70 9.97 -23.15
C ALA A 723 17.21 9.81 -22.80
N THR A 724 16.60 8.74 -23.29
CA THR A 724 15.20 8.41 -22.98
C THR A 724 15.12 7.61 -21.69
N ILE A 725 14.38 8.13 -20.71
CA ILE A 725 14.12 7.43 -19.44
C ILE A 725 12.70 6.89 -19.49
N THR A 726 12.53 5.61 -19.17
CA THR A 726 11.22 4.97 -19.01
C THR A 726 11.09 4.42 -17.61
N ILE A 727 10.00 4.75 -16.94
CA ILE A 727 9.72 4.31 -15.57
C ILE A 727 8.37 3.62 -15.57
N ALA A 728 8.35 2.32 -15.26
CA ALA A 728 7.13 1.53 -15.14
C ALA A 728 6.85 1.21 -13.67
N TYR A 729 5.59 1.29 -13.26
CA TYR A 729 5.20 1.08 -11.86
C TYR A 729 3.74 0.66 -11.71
N GLN A 730 3.43 0.03 -10.58
CA GLN A 730 2.07 -0.21 -10.11
C GLN A 730 1.59 0.93 -9.21
N TYR A 731 0.30 1.22 -9.29
CA TYR A 731 -0.38 2.14 -8.40
C TYR A 731 -1.72 1.58 -7.95
N VAL A 732 -2.16 2.00 -6.77
CA VAL A 732 -3.45 1.61 -6.20
C VAL A 732 -4.55 2.40 -6.92
N GLN A 733 -5.53 1.70 -7.48
CA GLN A 733 -6.74 2.34 -8.00
C GLN A 733 -7.48 3.03 -6.85
N THR A 734 -7.71 4.33 -6.98
CA THR A 734 -8.59 5.05 -6.06
C THR A 734 -10.03 4.80 -6.50
N THR A 735 -10.88 4.36 -5.58
CA THR A 735 -12.32 4.31 -5.83
C THR A 735 -12.82 5.75 -5.99
N PRO A 736 -13.54 6.11 -7.07
CA PRO A 736 -14.03 7.46 -7.32
C PRO A 736 -14.86 8.06 -6.20
#